data_AF-A0A356HVA9-F1
#
_entry.id   AF-A0A356HVA9-F1
#
_cell.length_a   1.000
_cell.length_b   1.000
_cell.length_c   1.000
_cell.angle_alpha   90.00
_cell.angle_beta   90.00
_cell.angle_gamma   90.00
#
_symmetry.space_group_name_H-M   'P 1'
#
loop_
_entity.id
_entity.type
_entity.pdbx_description
1 polymer ?
#
loop_
_entity_poly.entity_id
_entity_poly.type
_entity_poly.pdbx_seq_one_letter_code
_entity_poly.pdbx_strand_id
1 'polypeptide(L)'
;MHKIKKLFFITGPKLGLIITIISLFIYLIGIPFFHLMELKAFDLHFVSRGKIKPGSEVVIVAIDEKSLDKFGRWPWPRIRIAELLERLKKSGARVIAFDIVFSEPDESSGINTIRDLKSKLKNKGKNVRSVIEKIEKEADNDRRFASALKKNPSAILGYFFYTSQDDIKHITKEQKKKQEYIISSRFSTVRYLEKGVPQPELLTALGVEDNIPVIARAASDFGFFNIVPDSDGTVRWVSLAARYKDNFYPHIALEAVRKYLDSPPLSLNLAGYGVDSISIGNKTIPTDEKGRLLINFRGPQKTFPHYSFSDAAEGLIPEEALKDKIVIVGATATGIYDMRTTPFAGTFPGLEIHANIIDNILKEDYIHRPDWVVLFDIMAILILGATLSFIIPKIHAVYTALLTLALMGFYIIANTYIFNHWKIWLTEIYPLFTILVVSGSVTVFQFMTEERQKRKIGRAFSHYVAPSLVNEILKNPEKLVLGGEEKRLTVLFSDIRGFTNVSESLKPQVLVKLINDYLTPMTDIILKNDGTIDKYMGDAIMAFWGAPIWQENHHIRACRTALQMFETLSKLQVVWEKAGIPKLDIGVGISTGKVTVGNMGSSTRFDYTVIGDTVNLGSRLEGLNKEYGTHIILPKYTYEDVKEEFLLRELDMVRVKGKDIPIKIYELMGEKTDRLKEIAELFEKGLELYRGKDWDKAQKYFEEVLKIKDDDGPSKVFLSRIEELHDAKLPQDWDGVFVMTKK
;
A
#
# COMPACT_ATOMS: atom_id res chain seq x y z
N MET A 1 0.65 -38.21 4.36
CA MET A 1 -0.17 -37.11 3.82
C MET A 1 -0.33 -35.87 4.71
N HIS A 2 -0.43 -35.99 6.05
CA HIS A 2 -0.70 -34.83 6.93
C HIS A 2 0.46 -33.81 7.06
N LYS A 3 1.73 -34.27 7.05
CA LYS A 3 2.93 -33.38 7.04
C LYS A 3 3.10 -32.59 5.73
N ILE A 4 2.71 -33.18 4.59
CA ILE A 4 2.77 -32.52 3.27
C ILE A 4 1.73 -31.40 3.17
N LYS A 5 0.51 -31.60 3.72
CA LYS A 5 -0.52 -30.54 3.76
C LYS A 5 -0.09 -29.32 4.59
N LYS A 6 0.68 -29.49 5.68
CA LYS A 6 1.24 -28.35 6.45
C LYS A 6 2.28 -27.52 5.67
N LEU A 7 2.94 -28.10 4.67
CA LEU A 7 3.89 -27.36 3.83
C LEU A 7 3.18 -26.32 2.95
N PHE A 8 1.96 -26.64 2.48
CA PHE A 8 1.14 -25.79 1.60
C PHE A 8 0.33 -24.70 2.32
N PHE A 9 0.28 -24.69 3.66
CA PHE A 9 -0.31 -23.55 4.37
C PHE A 9 0.66 -22.36 4.38
N ILE A 10 0.21 -21.27 3.78
CA ILE A 10 0.92 -19.98 3.75
C ILE A 10 0.86 -19.39 5.17
N THR A 11 2.03 -19.15 5.75
CA THR A 11 2.20 -18.42 7.01
C THR A 11 2.82 -17.06 6.70
N GLY A 12 2.71 -16.10 7.63
CA GLY A 12 3.32 -14.77 7.50
C GLY A 12 4.79 -14.81 7.03
N PRO A 13 5.68 -15.59 7.68
CA PRO A 13 7.07 -15.70 7.24
C PRO A 13 7.25 -16.28 5.84
N LYS A 14 6.46 -17.30 5.46
CA LYS A 14 6.54 -17.89 4.11
C LYS A 14 6.12 -16.88 3.04
N LEU A 15 5.06 -16.11 3.30
CA LEU A 15 4.59 -15.06 2.39
C LEU A 15 5.69 -14.02 2.18
N GLY A 16 6.32 -13.55 3.26
CA GLY A 16 7.41 -12.58 3.18
C GLY A 16 8.61 -13.10 2.40
N LEU A 17 9.00 -14.36 2.59
CA LEU A 17 10.09 -14.99 1.81
C LEU A 17 9.74 -15.11 0.32
N ILE A 18 8.50 -15.46 -0.03
CA ILE A 18 8.05 -15.51 -1.42
C ILE A 18 8.14 -14.11 -2.07
N ILE A 19 7.67 -13.08 -1.36
CA ILE A 19 7.75 -11.69 -1.84
C ILE A 19 9.20 -11.25 -1.99
N THR A 20 10.09 -11.65 -1.08
CA THR A 20 11.52 -11.36 -1.16
C THR A 20 12.14 -11.95 -2.43
N ILE A 21 11.80 -13.20 -2.78
CA ILE A 21 12.24 -13.84 -4.03
C ILE A 21 11.69 -13.09 -5.25
N ILE A 22 10.43 -12.63 -5.20
CA ILE A 22 9.84 -11.82 -6.27
C ILE A 22 10.58 -10.49 -6.42
N SER A 23 10.92 -9.79 -5.32
CA SER A 23 11.72 -8.56 -5.37
C SER A 23 13.10 -8.80 -5.97
N LEU A 24 13.77 -9.91 -5.59
CA LEU A 24 15.04 -10.30 -6.19
C LEU A 24 14.91 -10.56 -7.70
N PHE A 25 13.84 -11.24 -8.11
CA PHE A 25 13.57 -11.48 -9.53
C PHE A 25 13.33 -10.18 -10.31
N ILE A 26 12.61 -9.22 -9.72
CA ILE A 26 12.42 -7.87 -10.28
C ILE A 26 13.76 -7.13 -10.44
N TYR A 27 14.67 -7.27 -9.47
CA TYR A 27 16.04 -6.75 -9.57
C TYR A 27 16.82 -7.37 -10.72
N LEU A 28 16.85 -8.71 -10.80
CA LEU A 28 17.62 -9.43 -11.81
C LEU A 28 17.09 -9.21 -13.24
N ILE A 29 15.79 -8.98 -13.42
CA ILE A 29 15.22 -8.64 -14.73
C ILE A 29 15.58 -7.21 -15.17
N GLY A 30 15.81 -6.29 -14.23
CA GLY A 30 16.08 -4.89 -14.55
C GLY A 30 14.88 -4.17 -15.19
N ILE A 31 13.69 -4.25 -14.55
CA ILE A 31 12.48 -3.60 -15.06
C ILE A 31 12.72 -2.07 -15.29
N PRO A 32 12.43 -1.51 -16.48
CA PRO A 32 12.76 -0.13 -16.83
C PRO A 32 12.23 0.93 -15.85
N PHE A 33 11.05 0.71 -15.28
CA PHE A 33 10.46 1.62 -14.30
C PHE A 33 11.33 1.75 -13.04
N PHE A 34 11.81 0.64 -12.48
CA PHE A 34 12.67 0.66 -11.30
C PHE A 34 14.04 1.28 -11.61
N HIS A 35 14.58 1.00 -12.80
CA HIS A 35 15.81 1.64 -13.25
C HIS A 35 15.66 3.16 -13.35
N LEU A 36 14.55 3.66 -13.89
CA LEU A 36 14.26 5.10 -13.95
C LEU A 36 14.16 5.72 -12.54
N MET A 37 13.49 5.04 -11.60
CA MET A 37 13.43 5.51 -10.22
C MET A 37 14.82 5.55 -9.57
N GLU A 38 15.68 4.57 -9.87
CA GLU A 38 17.05 4.51 -9.36
C GLU A 38 17.89 5.69 -9.89
N LEU A 39 17.73 6.03 -11.17
CA LEU A 39 18.37 7.23 -11.75
C LEU A 39 17.89 8.53 -11.09
N LYS A 40 16.61 8.60 -10.68
CA LYS A 40 16.10 9.75 -9.91
C LYS A 40 16.60 9.78 -8.48
N ALA A 41 16.75 8.63 -7.82
CA ALA A 41 17.39 8.54 -6.50
C ALA A 41 18.85 9.01 -6.57
N PHE A 42 19.58 8.60 -7.62
CA PHE A 42 20.92 9.10 -7.90
C PHE A 42 20.97 10.63 -8.03
N ASP A 43 20.02 11.24 -8.75
CA ASP A 43 19.94 12.70 -8.87
C ASP A 43 19.70 13.38 -7.52
N LEU A 44 18.85 12.79 -6.66
CA LEU A 44 18.57 13.31 -5.32
C LEU A 44 19.82 13.36 -4.44
N HIS A 45 20.79 12.46 -4.62
CA HIS A 45 22.07 12.57 -3.92
C HIS A 45 22.84 13.85 -4.28
N PHE A 46 22.78 14.32 -5.53
CA PHE A 46 23.43 15.59 -5.90
C PHE A 46 22.70 16.79 -5.34
N VAL A 47 21.37 16.80 -5.45
CA VAL A 47 20.54 17.89 -4.95
C VAL A 47 20.69 18.04 -3.43
N SER A 48 20.70 16.92 -2.70
CA SER A 48 20.87 16.92 -1.24
C SER A 48 22.30 17.26 -0.79
N ARG A 49 23.32 16.82 -1.54
CA ARG A 49 24.73 17.15 -1.28
C ARG A 49 25.03 18.63 -1.51
N GLY A 50 24.36 19.25 -2.48
CA GLY A 50 24.61 20.63 -2.87
C GLY A 50 25.93 20.82 -3.63
N LYS A 51 26.34 22.08 -3.75
CA LYS A 51 27.52 22.50 -4.54
C LYS A 51 28.83 22.14 -3.82
N ILE A 52 29.72 21.48 -4.55
CA ILE A 52 31.13 21.24 -4.18
C ILE A 52 32.01 22.26 -4.91
N LYS A 53 33.00 22.81 -4.21
CA LYS A 53 33.96 23.74 -4.82
C LYS A 53 34.83 23.00 -5.86
N PRO A 54 34.81 23.39 -7.15
CA PRO A 54 35.69 22.81 -8.16
C PRO A 54 37.15 23.21 -7.92
N GLY A 55 38.06 22.57 -8.63
CA GLY A 55 39.47 22.92 -8.70
C GLY A 55 39.68 24.27 -9.38
N SER A 56 40.90 24.79 -9.28
CA SER A 56 41.31 26.05 -9.89
C SER A 56 41.92 25.88 -11.29
N GLU A 57 42.10 24.65 -11.75
CA GLU A 57 42.81 24.26 -12.96
C GLU A 57 41.99 24.45 -14.24
N VAL A 58 40.66 24.55 -14.13
CA VAL A 58 39.74 24.61 -15.28
C VAL A 58 39.04 25.95 -15.34
N VAL A 59 39.03 26.56 -16.51
CA VAL A 59 38.36 27.85 -16.79
C VAL A 59 37.60 27.76 -18.10
N ILE A 60 36.43 28.42 -18.15
CA ILE A 60 35.58 28.47 -19.33
C ILE A 60 35.67 29.86 -19.96
N VAL A 61 35.97 29.90 -21.25
CA VAL A 61 35.85 31.10 -22.10
C VAL A 61 34.64 30.91 -22.99
N ALA A 62 33.57 31.61 -22.65
CA ALA A 62 32.25 31.43 -23.20
C ALA A 62 32.00 32.36 -24.39
N ILE A 63 31.52 31.81 -25.51
CA ILE A 63 30.80 32.59 -26.53
C ILE A 63 29.41 32.84 -25.97
N ASP A 64 29.31 33.94 -25.21
CA ASP A 64 28.14 34.41 -24.48
C ASP A 64 27.45 35.57 -25.21
N GLU A 65 26.31 36.01 -24.67
CA GLU A 65 25.54 37.15 -25.19
C GLU A 65 26.39 38.41 -25.30
N LYS A 66 27.25 38.70 -24.31
CA LYS A 66 28.19 39.83 -24.34
C LYS A 66 29.12 39.79 -25.56
N SER A 67 29.60 38.59 -25.92
CA SER A 67 30.46 38.43 -27.09
C SER A 67 29.70 38.57 -28.40
N LEU A 68 28.44 38.09 -28.47
CA LEU A 68 27.57 38.26 -29.62
C LEU A 68 27.19 39.74 -29.84
N ASP A 69 26.90 40.48 -28.78
CA ASP A 69 26.60 41.92 -28.86
C ASP A 69 27.79 42.71 -29.43
N LYS A 70 29.01 42.28 -29.11
CA LYS A 70 30.24 42.94 -29.52
C LYS A 70 30.68 42.59 -30.95
N PHE A 71 30.68 41.29 -31.27
CA PHE A 71 31.25 40.80 -32.53
C PHE A 71 30.19 40.44 -33.58
N GLY A 72 28.91 40.57 -33.23
CA GLY A 72 27.80 40.20 -34.08
C GLY A 72 27.51 38.70 -34.05
N ARG A 73 26.78 38.25 -35.07
CA ARG A 73 26.25 36.89 -35.14
C ARG A 73 27.35 35.84 -35.33
N TRP A 74 27.27 34.76 -34.56
CA TRP A 74 28.07 33.55 -34.72
C TRP A 74 27.62 32.72 -35.94
N PRO A 75 28.52 32.06 -36.70
CA PRO A 75 29.97 31.96 -36.50
C PRO A 75 30.76 33.18 -36.99
N TRP A 76 31.82 33.53 -36.24
CA TRP A 76 32.71 34.65 -36.59
C TRP A 76 33.85 34.25 -37.55
N PRO A 77 34.53 35.24 -38.17
CA PRO A 77 35.74 35.00 -38.96
C PRO A 77 36.82 34.22 -38.18
N ARG A 78 37.49 33.26 -38.82
CA ARG A 78 38.51 32.38 -38.20
C ARG A 78 39.72 33.16 -37.68
N ILE A 79 39.96 34.36 -38.21
CA ILE A 79 40.97 35.28 -37.67
C ILE A 79 40.69 35.65 -36.20
N ARG A 80 39.42 35.79 -35.78
CA ARG A 80 39.07 36.05 -34.38
C ARG A 80 39.44 34.89 -33.46
N ILE A 81 39.24 33.66 -33.93
CA ILE A 81 39.61 32.46 -33.18
C ILE A 81 41.13 32.35 -33.07
N ALA A 82 41.86 32.71 -34.14
CA ALA A 82 43.32 32.80 -34.12
C ALA A 82 43.84 33.86 -33.13
N GLU A 83 43.24 35.06 -33.13
CA GLU A 83 43.55 36.14 -32.19
C GLU A 83 43.30 35.69 -30.74
N LEU A 84 42.16 35.06 -30.46
CA LEU A 84 41.87 34.50 -29.14
C LEU A 84 42.93 33.48 -28.72
N LEU A 85 43.27 32.53 -29.60
CA LEU A 85 44.25 31.48 -29.31
C LEU A 85 45.62 32.09 -28.93
N GLU A 86 46.10 33.06 -29.70
CA GLU A 86 47.36 33.75 -29.41
C GLU A 86 47.29 34.54 -28.10
N ARG A 87 46.15 35.17 -27.79
CA ARG A 87 45.92 35.90 -26.53
C ARG A 87 45.92 34.97 -25.32
N LEU A 88 45.13 33.90 -25.36
CA LEU A 88 45.06 32.91 -24.29
C LEU A 88 46.44 32.28 -24.03
N LYS A 89 47.20 31.98 -25.11
CA LYS A 89 48.56 31.47 -24.93
C LYS A 89 49.48 32.51 -24.29
N LYS A 90 49.42 33.76 -24.75
CA LYS A 90 50.21 34.86 -24.19
C LYS A 90 49.92 35.07 -22.70
N SER A 91 48.67 34.91 -22.28
CA SER A 91 48.22 34.97 -20.88
C SER A 91 48.57 33.72 -20.06
N GLY A 92 49.32 32.77 -20.61
CA GLY A 92 49.84 31.62 -19.87
C GLY A 92 48.93 30.39 -19.82
N ALA A 93 47.87 30.31 -20.63
CA ALA A 93 47.05 29.11 -20.69
C ALA A 93 47.90 27.88 -21.08
N ARG A 94 47.82 26.82 -20.26
CA ARG A 94 48.60 25.59 -20.45
C ARG A 94 48.00 24.73 -21.55
N VAL A 95 46.67 24.59 -21.54
CA VAL A 95 45.90 23.84 -22.54
C VAL A 95 44.71 24.69 -22.97
N ILE A 96 44.39 24.68 -24.27
CA ILE A 96 43.24 25.40 -24.82
C ILE A 96 42.42 24.39 -25.63
N ALA A 97 41.24 24.01 -25.13
CA ALA A 97 40.35 23.05 -25.78
C ALA A 97 39.17 23.77 -26.43
N PHE A 98 38.97 23.59 -27.72
CA PHE A 98 37.84 24.15 -28.45
C PHE A 98 36.72 23.12 -28.57
N ASP A 99 35.60 23.39 -27.89
CA ASP A 99 34.33 22.67 -28.07
C ASP A 99 33.57 23.26 -29.28
N ILE A 100 34.25 23.23 -30.44
CA ILE A 100 33.83 23.81 -31.71
C ILE A 100 34.41 22.95 -32.83
N VAL A 101 33.60 22.59 -33.83
CA VAL A 101 34.09 21.98 -35.08
C VAL A 101 34.14 23.03 -36.17
N PHE A 102 35.28 23.12 -36.86
CA PHE A 102 35.48 23.99 -38.02
C PHE A 102 35.30 23.19 -39.32
N SER A 103 34.09 22.68 -39.57
CA SER A 103 33.80 21.76 -40.68
C SER A 103 33.65 22.43 -42.05
N GLU A 104 33.39 23.74 -42.07
CA GLU A 104 33.21 24.52 -43.29
C GLU A 104 34.32 25.58 -43.47
N PRO A 105 34.72 25.90 -44.72
CA PRO A 105 35.65 27.00 -45.00
C PRO A 105 35.14 28.37 -44.54
N ASP A 106 36.06 29.27 -44.19
CA ASP A 106 35.73 30.67 -43.90
C ASP A 106 35.56 31.49 -45.20
N GLU A 107 34.40 32.13 -45.36
CA GLU A 107 34.10 32.99 -46.52
C GLU A 107 34.10 34.49 -46.20
N SER A 108 34.32 34.87 -44.93
CA SER A 108 34.12 36.24 -44.43
C SER A 108 35.10 37.29 -44.98
N SER A 109 36.23 36.87 -45.57
CA SER A 109 37.27 37.78 -46.07
C SER A 109 37.14 38.15 -47.55
N GLY A 110 36.04 37.77 -48.21
CA GLY A 110 35.91 37.93 -49.67
C GLY A 110 36.88 37.04 -50.45
N ILE A 111 37.41 35.98 -49.82
CA ILE A 111 38.38 35.06 -50.43
C ILE A 111 37.84 34.44 -51.72
N ASN A 112 36.53 34.19 -51.79
CA ASN A 112 35.89 33.66 -53.00
C ASN A 112 35.93 34.67 -54.15
N THR A 113 35.75 35.97 -53.87
CA THR A 113 35.94 37.04 -54.86
C THR A 113 37.39 37.12 -55.34
N ILE A 114 38.36 36.95 -54.43
CA ILE A 114 39.79 36.94 -54.79
C ILE A 114 40.13 35.71 -55.65
N ARG A 115 39.58 34.53 -55.31
CA ARG A 115 39.74 33.29 -56.09
C ARG A 115 39.09 33.41 -57.48
N ASP A 116 37.91 34.02 -57.57
CA ASP A 116 37.23 34.31 -58.84
C ASP A 116 38.07 35.28 -59.70
N LEU A 117 38.56 36.37 -59.11
CA LEU A 117 39.45 37.32 -59.76
C LEU A 117 40.74 36.65 -60.27
N LYS A 118 41.34 35.76 -59.46
CA LYS A 118 42.49 34.94 -59.86
C LYS A 118 42.19 34.04 -61.05
N SER A 119 41.00 33.43 -61.08
CA SER A 119 40.56 32.55 -62.17
C SER A 119 40.37 33.33 -63.48
N LYS A 120 39.81 34.55 -63.40
CA LYS A 120 39.57 35.45 -64.54
C LYS A 120 40.86 36.09 -65.07
N LEU A 121 41.84 36.33 -64.20
CA LEU A 121 43.13 36.97 -64.55
C LEU A 121 44.27 35.98 -64.87
N LYS A 122 43.96 34.68 -65.04
CA LYS A 122 44.92 33.58 -65.21
C LYS A 122 45.92 33.78 -66.37
N ASN A 123 45.57 34.61 -67.37
CA ASN A 123 46.37 34.90 -68.56
C ASN A 123 47.13 36.26 -68.52
N LYS A 124 47.03 37.04 -67.44
CA LYS A 124 47.78 38.30 -67.30
C LYS A 124 49.13 38.06 -66.61
N GLY A 125 50.15 38.86 -66.97
CA GLY A 125 51.57 38.62 -66.70
C GLY A 125 51.95 38.25 -65.25
N LYS A 126 53.11 37.59 -65.07
CA LYS A 126 53.60 36.99 -63.81
C LYS A 126 53.45 37.89 -62.56
N ASN A 127 53.64 39.20 -62.70
CA ASN A 127 53.55 40.16 -61.58
C ASN A 127 52.12 40.32 -61.02
N VAL A 128 51.08 40.25 -61.86
CA VAL A 128 49.69 40.34 -61.39
C VAL A 128 49.31 39.06 -60.62
N ARG A 129 49.80 37.92 -61.11
CA ARG A 129 49.57 36.62 -60.47
C ARG A 129 50.20 36.52 -59.08
N SER A 130 51.43 36.99 -58.91
CA SER A 130 52.12 36.96 -57.60
C SER A 130 51.46 37.89 -56.58
N VAL A 131 50.97 39.06 -57.00
CA VAL A 131 50.23 39.98 -56.12
C VAL A 131 48.89 39.37 -55.69
N ILE A 132 48.14 38.78 -56.61
CA ILE A 132 46.87 38.11 -56.28
C ILE A 132 47.10 36.90 -55.37
N GLU A 133 48.13 36.10 -55.61
CA GLU A 133 48.49 34.98 -54.74
C GLU A 133 48.88 35.42 -53.33
N LYS A 134 49.57 36.57 -53.20
CA LYS A 134 49.88 37.18 -51.91
C LYS A 134 48.60 37.64 -51.19
N ILE A 135 47.73 38.39 -51.88
CA ILE A 135 46.45 38.88 -51.31
C ILE A 135 45.54 37.70 -50.93
N GLU A 136 45.44 36.67 -51.76
CA GLU A 136 44.67 35.46 -51.45
C GLU A 136 45.19 34.80 -50.18
N LYS A 137 46.51 34.62 -50.06
CA LYS A 137 47.12 34.02 -48.86
C LYS A 137 46.91 34.88 -47.62
N GLU A 138 46.95 36.21 -47.76
CA GLU A 138 46.69 37.13 -46.66
C GLU A 138 45.22 37.15 -46.28
N ALA A 139 44.28 37.07 -47.22
CA ALA A 139 42.84 37.06 -46.94
C ALA A 139 42.32 35.70 -46.40
N ASP A 140 43.07 34.61 -46.56
CA ASP A 140 42.66 33.28 -46.12
C ASP A 140 42.73 33.13 -44.59
N ASN A 141 41.60 33.40 -43.92
CA ASN A 141 41.47 33.31 -42.46
C ASN A 141 41.68 31.89 -41.93
N ASP A 142 41.30 30.85 -42.68
CA ASP A 142 41.53 29.45 -42.29
C ASP A 142 43.04 29.15 -42.22
N ARG A 143 43.82 29.65 -43.19
CA ARG A 143 45.29 29.54 -43.14
C ARG A 143 45.91 30.31 -41.99
N ARG A 144 45.35 31.47 -41.63
CA ARG A 144 45.82 32.25 -40.47
C ARG A 144 45.57 31.48 -39.18
N PHE A 145 44.37 30.93 -39.00
CA PHE A 145 44.06 30.09 -37.84
C PHE A 145 44.90 28.81 -37.79
N ALA A 146 45.07 28.12 -38.93
CA ALA A 146 45.99 27.00 -39.03
C ALA A 146 47.44 27.37 -38.67
N SER A 147 47.90 28.57 -39.04
CA SER A 147 49.23 29.06 -38.65
C SER A 147 49.34 29.33 -37.15
N ALA A 148 48.28 29.86 -36.53
CA ALA A 148 48.20 30.05 -35.09
C ALA A 148 48.19 28.71 -34.34
N LEU A 149 47.45 27.70 -34.82
CA LEU A 149 47.46 26.35 -34.25
C LEU A 149 48.86 25.70 -34.28
N LYS A 150 49.57 25.81 -35.40
CA LYS A 150 50.94 25.28 -35.50
C LYS A 150 51.92 25.91 -34.52
N LYS A 151 51.76 27.20 -34.22
CA LYS A 151 52.57 27.90 -33.20
C LYS A 151 52.17 27.52 -31.77
N ASN A 152 50.97 26.99 -31.58
CA ASN A 152 50.36 26.73 -30.28
C ASN A 152 49.96 25.25 -30.16
N PRO A 153 50.93 24.33 -30.01
CA PRO A 153 50.66 22.89 -29.93
C PRO A 153 49.86 22.47 -28.68
N SER A 154 49.58 23.40 -27.76
CA SER A 154 48.69 23.22 -26.60
C SER A 154 47.20 23.34 -26.94
N ALA A 155 46.85 23.69 -28.19
CA ALA A 155 45.48 23.76 -28.64
C ALA A 155 44.96 22.37 -29.04
N ILE A 156 43.75 22.04 -28.57
CA ILE A 156 43.03 20.80 -28.87
C ILE A 156 41.75 21.18 -29.60
N LEU A 157 41.48 20.52 -30.72
CA LEU A 157 40.26 20.74 -31.49
C LEU A 157 39.23 19.65 -31.24
N GLY A 158 37.98 20.06 -31.11
CA GLY A 158 36.85 19.17 -31.05
C GLY A 158 36.43 18.64 -32.43
N TYR A 159 35.75 17.50 -32.40
CA TYR A 159 35.00 16.93 -33.51
C TYR A 159 33.85 16.10 -32.92
N PHE A 160 32.89 15.68 -33.74
CA PHE A 160 31.83 14.78 -33.28
C PHE A 160 31.59 13.62 -34.23
N PHE A 161 31.12 12.52 -33.67
CA PHE A 161 30.75 11.32 -34.41
C PHE A 161 29.26 11.30 -34.75
N TYR A 162 28.95 10.79 -35.93
CA TYR A 162 27.60 10.38 -36.29
C TYR A 162 27.35 8.96 -35.82
N THR A 163 26.27 8.74 -35.07
CA THR A 163 25.95 7.44 -34.46
C THR A 163 24.73 6.77 -35.07
N SER A 164 23.92 7.48 -35.86
CA SER A 164 22.79 6.91 -36.61
C SER A 164 23.08 6.80 -38.11
N GLN A 165 22.47 5.79 -38.75
CA GLN A 165 22.51 5.64 -40.20
C GLN A 165 21.81 6.81 -40.90
N ASP A 166 20.78 7.38 -40.28
CA ASP A 166 20.06 8.54 -40.82
C ASP A 166 20.97 9.77 -40.91
N ASP A 167 21.81 9.97 -39.90
CA ASP A 167 22.73 11.10 -39.83
C ASP A 167 23.77 11.06 -40.94
N ILE A 168 24.14 9.88 -41.46
CA ILE A 168 25.16 9.78 -42.50
C ILE A 168 24.59 9.73 -43.92
N LYS A 169 23.26 9.75 -44.09
CA LYS A 169 22.60 9.67 -45.42
C LYS A 169 22.97 10.84 -46.34
N HIS A 170 23.15 12.02 -45.76
CA HIS A 170 23.48 13.24 -46.51
C HIS A 170 24.98 13.33 -46.87
N ILE A 171 25.83 12.45 -46.30
CA ILE A 171 27.28 12.49 -46.49
C ILE A 171 27.67 11.73 -47.75
N THR A 172 28.18 12.45 -48.75
CA THR A 172 28.67 11.86 -50.01
C THR A 172 29.92 10.99 -49.80
N LYS A 173 30.18 10.05 -50.71
CA LYS A 173 31.40 9.21 -50.67
C LYS A 173 32.69 10.04 -50.69
N GLU A 174 32.68 11.22 -51.32
CA GLU A 174 33.83 12.11 -51.38
C GLU A 174 34.05 12.85 -50.06
N GLN A 175 32.98 13.27 -49.37
CA GLN A 175 33.06 13.83 -48.01
C GLN A 175 33.57 12.78 -47.01
N LYS A 176 33.15 11.51 -47.13
CA LYS A 176 33.68 10.41 -46.29
C LYS A 176 35.20 10.21 -46.42
N LYS A 177 35.80 10.48 -47.59
CA LYS A 177 37.26 10.44 -47.78
C LYS A 177 37.99 11.66 -47.20
N LYS A 178 37.31 12.80 -47.07
CA LYS A 178 37.88 14.03 -46.48
C LYS A 178 37.89 14.00 -44.94
N GLN A 179 37.20 13.04 -44.32
CA GLN A 179 36.97 12.89 -42.88
C GLN A 179 38.00 11.99 -42.15
N GLU A 180 39.25 11.90 -42.63
CA GLU A 180 40.28 11.00 -42.08
C GLU A 180 41.46 11.73 -41.41
N TYR A 181 41.29 12.97 -40.94
CA TYR A 181 42.40 13.72 -40.35
C TYR A 181 42.52 13.56 -38.81
N ILE A 182 41.52 12.97 -38.15
CA ILE A 182 41.57 12.62 -36.71
C ILE A 182 42.52 11.48 -36.35
N ILE A 183 43.33 10.96 -37.28
CA ILE A 183 44.19 9.79 -37.05
C ILE A 183 45.17 10.00 -35.90
N SER A 184 45.64 11.24 -35.71
CA SER A 184 46.59 11.57 -34.64
C SER A 184 45.97 11.52 -33.24
N SER A 185 44.64 11.52 -33.09
CA SER A 185 44.00 11.47 -31.77
C SER A 185 43.72 10.06 -31.26
N ARG A 186 44.10 9.00 -31.98
CA ARG A 186 43.81 7.62 -31.55
C ARG A 186 44.44 7.31 -30.19
N PHE A 187 43.81 6.39 -29.45
CA PHE A 187 44.44 5.80 -28.26
C PHE A 187 45.83 5.27 -28.61
N SER A 188 46.85 5.72 -27.88
CA SER A 188 48.25 5.36 -28.13
C SER A 188 48.55 3.89 -27.85
N THR A 189 47.75 3.26 -26.99
CA THR A 189 47.90 1.85 -26.61
C THR A 189 46.51 1.25 -26.40
N VAL A 190 46.22 0.14 -27.08
CA VAL A 190 45.01 -0.65 -26.88
C VAL A 190 45.44 -2.07 -26.55
N ARG A 191 45.08 -2.56 -25.37
CA ARG A 191 45.47 -3.89 -24.89
C ARG A 191 44.24 -4.77 -24.75
N TYR A 192 44.30 -5.97 -25.30
CA TYR A 192 43.32 -7.02 -25.09
C TYR A 192 43.86 -7.95 -24.00
N LEU A 193 43.19 -8.01 -22.86
CA LEU A 193 43.62 -8.79 -21.68
C LEU A 193 43.44 -10.29 -21.89
N GLU A 194 42.54 -10.68 -22.79
CA GLU A 194 42.22 -12.06 -23.13
C GLU A 194 42.29 -12.29 -24.65
N LYS A 195 42.48 -13.54 -25.09
CA LYS A 195 42.40 -13.89 -26.52
C LYS A 195 40.94 -14.07 -26.94
N GLY A 196 40.56 -13.50 -28.09
CA GLY A 196 39.21 -13.65 -28.63
C GLY A 196 38.16 -12.74 -27.99
N VAL A 197 38.59 -11.65 -27.33
CA VAL A 197 37.70 -10.64 -26.75
C VAL A 197 36.71 -10.13 -27.81
N PRO A 198 35.39 -10.23 -27.57
CA PRO A 198 34.40 -9.67 -28.47
C PRO A 198 34.56 -8.15 -28.57
N GLN A 199 34.10 -7.56 -29.66
CA GLN A 199 34.15 -6.10 -29.84
C GLN A 199 33.36 -5.44 -28.71
N PRO A 200 33.96 -4.49 -27.94
CA PRO A 200 33.30 -3.89 -26.79
C PRO A 200 32.12 -3.02 -27.23
N GLU A 201 31.09 -2.95 -26.40
CA GLU A 201 29.90 -2.12 -26.62
C GLU A 201 30.17 -0.62 -26.29
N LEU A 202 31.22 -0.08 -26.90
CA LEU A 202 31.56 1.35 -26.86
C LEU A 202 30.62 2.17 -27.75
N LEU A 203 30.64 3.49 -27.56
CA LEU A 203 30.08 4.45 -28.52
C LEU A 203 30.65 4.15 -29.91
N THR A 204 29.83 3.59 -30.80
CA THR A 204 30.24 3.20 -32.14
C THR A 204 29.82 4.28 -33.13
N ALA A 205 30.81 4.89 -33.76
CA ALA A 205 30.61 5.89 -34.79
C ALA A 205 30.45 5.25 -36.17
N LEU A 206 29.53 5.79 -36.96
CA LEU A 206 29.28 5.43 -38.36
C LEU A 206 29.89 6.44 -39.34
N GLY A 207 30.16 7.66 -38.86
CA GLY A 207 30.83 8.74 -39.59
C GLY A 207 31.40 9.75 -38.60
N VAL A 208 32.17 10.72 -39.10
CA VAL A 208 32.74 11.80 -38.29
C VAL A 208 32.55 13.14 -38.97
N GLU A 209 32.14 14.15 -38.22
CA GLU A 209 32.22 15.54 -38.64
C GLU A 209 33.55 16.12 -38.15
N ASP A 210 34.51 16.24 -39.05
CA ASP A 210 35.88 16.69 -38.77
C ASP A 210 36.08 18.16 -39.20
N ASN A 211 37.19 18.73 -38.75
CA ASN A 211 37.65 20.05 -39.17
C ASN A 211 38.11 20.03 -40.63
N ILE A 212 38.03 21.17 -41.33
CA ILE A 212 38.53 21.28 -42.71
C ILE A 212 40.02 20.90 -42.81
N PRO A 213 40.48 20.32 -43.95
CA PRO A 213 41.82 19.73 -44.05
C PRO A 213 43.00 20.66 -43.74
N VAL A 214 42.85 21.97 -43.89
CA VAL A 214 43.90 22.95 -43.59
C VAL A 214 44.06 23.17 -42.07
N ILE A 215 42.95 23.14 -41.33
CA ILE A 215 42.91 23.27 -39.87
C ILE A 215 43.29 21.93 -39.22
N ALA A 216 42.71 20.82 -39.69
CA ALA A 216 42.98 19.50 -39.14
C ALA A 216 44.46 19.09 -39.29
N ARG A 217 45.15 19.48 -40.36
CA ARG A 217 46.60 19.20 -40.49
C ARG A 217 47.49 20.13 -39.64
N ALA A 218 46.92 21.16 -39.02
CA ALA A 218 47.65 22.15 -38.25
C ALA A 218 47.55 21.95 -36.73
N ALA A 219 46.44 21.40 -36.25
CA ALA A 219 46.29 21.03 -34.85
C ALA A 219 47.09 19.77 -34.51
N SER A 220 47.58 19.70 -33.27
CA SER A 220 48.39 18.58 -32.78
C SER A 220 47.53 17.45 -32.23
N ASP A 221 46.48 17.80 -31.48
CA ASP A 221 45.64 16.88 -30.74
C ASP A 221 44.17 17.19 -30.98
N PHE A 222 43.33 16.15 -30.89
CA PHE A 222 41.88 16.24 -31.10
C PHE A 222 41.16 15.36 -30.09
N GLY A 223 39.91 15.66 -29.79
CA GLY A 223 39.05 14.73 -29.08
C GLY A 223 37.59 14.90 -29.45
N PHE A 224 36.83 13.81 -29.37
CA PHE A 224 35.39 13.87 -29.63
C PHE A 224 34.65 14.44 -28.42
N PHE A 225 33.51 15.09 -28.63
CA PHE A 225 32.71 15.67 -27.53
C PHE A 225 31.24 15.22 -27.53
N ASN A 226 30.91 14.13 -28.25
CA ASN A 226 29.58 13.52 -28.22
C ASN A 226 29.07 13.28 -26.79
N ILE A 227 27.86 13.77 -26.51
CA ILE A 227 27.14 13.50 -25.27
C ILE A 227 25.88 12.70 -25.60
N VAL A 228 25.80 11.49 -25.05
CA VAL A 228 24.62 10.62 -25.16
C VAL A 228 23.92 10.62 -23.80
N PRO A 229 22.71 11.20 -23.69
CA PRO A 229 21.98 11.20 -22.43
C PRO A 229 21.48 9.81 -22.05
N ASP A 230 21.16 9.61 -20.77
CA ASP A 230 20.43 8.43 -20.30
C ASP A 230 19.01 8.37 -20.89
N SER A 231 18.30 7.27 -20.64
CA SER A 231 16.94 7.04 -21.16
C SER A 231 15.91 8.11 -20.77
N ASP A 232 16.20 8.90 -19.73
CA ASP A 232 15.36 10.00 -19.25
C ASP A 232 15.80 11.38 -19.74
N GLY A 233 16.78 11.44 -20.64
CA GLY A 233 17.33 12.68 -21.20
C GLY A 233 18.38 13.37 -20.32
N THR A 234 18.64 12.87 -19.11
CA THR A 234 19.64 13.44 -18.19
C THR A 234 21.02 12.89 -18.49
N VAL A 235 22.04 13.74 -18.44
CA VAL A 235 23.44 13.35 -18.65
C VAL A 235 24.07 13.04 -17.29
N ARG A 236 24.27 11.75 -17.00
CA ARG A 236 25.03 11.27 -15.83
C ARG A 236 26.33 10.59 -16.23
N TRP A 237 26.29 9.89 -17.36
CA TRP A 237 27.38 9.16 -17.96
C TRP A 237 27.92 9.87 -19.20
N VAL A 238 29.25 9.84 -19.39
CA VAL A 238 29.87 10.28 -20.64
C VAL A 238 30.89 9.25 -21.11
N SER A 239 30.83 8.86 -22.38
CA SER A 239 31.81 7.97 -23.02
C SER A 239 33.17 8.66 -23.10
N LEU A 240 34.19 8.03 -22.53
CA LEU A 240 35.58 8.52 -22.63
C LEU A 240 36.32 7.94 -23.84
N ALA A 241 35.79 6.86 -24.41
CA ALA A 241 36.30 6.22 -25.62
C ALA A 241 35.15 5.99 -26.62
N ALA A 242 35.45 6.18 -27.90
CA ALA A 242 34.57 5.87 -29.01
C ALA A 242 35.30 5.02 -30.05
N ARG A 243 34.56 4.12 -30.69
CA ARG A 243 35.07 3.26 -31.76
C ARG A 243 34.66 3.82 -33.11
N TYR A 244 35.62 3.99 -34.01
CA TYR A 244 35.36 4.33 -35.40
C TYR A 244 36.27 3.51 -36.32
N LYS A 245 35.66 2.68 -37.19
CA LYS A 245 36.35 1.62 -37.94
C LYS A 245 37.11 0.71 -36.95
N ASP A 246 38.37 0.41 -37.22
CA ASP A 246 39.22 -0.46 -36.38
C ASP A 246 40.01 0.28 -35.29
N ASN A 247 39.67 1.55 -35.01
CA ASN A 247 40.42 2.39 -34.08
C ASN A 247 39.53 2.96 -32.98
N PHE A 248 40.18 3.34 -31.88
CA PHE A 248 39.56 3.95 -30.71
C PHE A 248 40.04 5.38 -30.55
N TYR A 249 39.11 6.25 -30.17
CA TYR A 249 39.33 7.68 -30.09
C TYR A 249 38.91 8.20 -28.71
N PRO A 250 39.66 9.13 -28.10
CA PRO A 250 39.42 9.67 -26.78
C PRO A 250 38.51 10.89 -26.81
N HIS A 251 37.80 11.07 -25.71
CA HIS A 251 36.96 12.24 -25.49
C HIS A 251 37.82 13.50 -25.27
N ILE A 252 37.34 14.69 -25.67
CA ILE A 252 38.10 15.96 -25.60
C ILE A 252 38.60 16.30 -24.19
N ALA A 253 37.78 16.03 -23.17
CA ALA A 253 38.15 16.19 -21.76
C ALA A 253 39.34 15.32 -21.36
N LEU A 254 39.41 14.09 -21.87
CA LEU A 254 40.50 13.15 -21.59
C LEU A 254 41.80 13.64 -22.22
N GLU A 255 41.73 14.14 -23.46
CA GLU A 255 42.88 14.74 -24.14
C GLU A 255 43.34 16.06 -23.50
N ALA A 256 42.41 16.88 -23.01
CA ALA A 256 42.75 18.09 -22.28
C ALA A 256 43.56 17.78 -21.01
N VAL A 257 43.15 16.76 -20.25
CA VAL A 257 43.91 16.29 -19.08
C VAL A 257 45.25 15.67 -19.51
N ARG A 258 45.26 14.82 -20.53
CA ARG A 258 46.49 14.21 -21.04
C ARG A 258 47.50 15.29 -21.43
N LYS A 259 47.08 16.32 -22.17
CA LYS A 259 47.94 17.44 -22.58
C LYS A 259 48.39 18.28 -21.39
N TYR A 260 47.51 18.48 -20.40
CA TYR A 260 47.83 19.20 -19.17
C TYR A 260 48.90 18.49 -18.33
N LEU A 261 48.92 17.17 -18.37
CA LEU A 261 49.90 16.32 -17.67
C LEU A 261 51.17 16.04 -18.51
N ASP A 262 51.45 16.87 -19.51
CA ASP A 262 52.60 16.74 -20.42
C ASP A 262 52.56 15.48 -21.30
N SER A 263 51.37 15.12 -21.76
CA SER A 263 51.11 14.10 -22.78
C SER A 263 51.59 12.66 -22.46
N PRO A 264 51.31 12.10 -21.27
CA PRO A 264 51.65 10.71 -20.97
C PRO A 264 50.84 9.74 -21.86
N PRO A 265 51.26 8.47 -21.97
CA PRO A 265 50.56 7.47 -22.78
C PRO A 265 49.11 7.29 -22.35
N LEU A 266 48.21 7.29 -23.33
CA LEU A 266 46.80 6.98 -23.13
C LEU A 266 46.54 5.52 -23.51
N SER A 267 46.06 4.74 -22.54
CA SER A 267 45.84 3.30 -22.69
C SER A 267 44.37 2.93 -22.51
N LEU A 268 43.86 2.07 -23.40
CA LEU A 268 42.56 1.43 -23.31
C LEU A 268 42.77 -0.08 -23.12
N ASN A 269 42.33 -0.62 -21.98
CA ASN A 269 42.40 -2.05 -21.69
C ASN A 269 41.00 -2.68 -21.88
N LEU A 270 40.94 -3.75 -22.66
CA LEU A 270 39.71 -4.46 -23.04
C LEU A 270 39.75 -5.90 -22.53
N ALA A 271 38.67 -6.33 -21.89
CA ALA A 271 38.44 -7.67 -21.37
C ALA A 271 37.22 -8.33 -22.03
N GLY A 272 36.95 -9.62 -21.76
CA GLY A 272 35.82 -10.34 -22.34
C GLY A 272 34.44 -9.70 -22.12
N TYR A 273 34.27 -8.92 -21.05
CA TYR A 273 33.04 -8.19 -20.71
C TYR A 273 32.98 -6.76 -21.27
N GLY A 274 34.07 -6.20 -21.83
CA GLY A 274 34.07 -4.84 -22.37
C GLY A 274 35.34 -4.06 -22.02
N VAL A 275 35.16 -2.78 -21.66
CA VAL A 275 36.25 -1.93 -21.16
C VAL A 275 36.57 -2.30 -19.72
N ASP A 276 37.81 -2.73 -19.47
CA ASP A 276 38.33 -2.96 -18.13
C ASP A 276 38.78 -1.64 -17.49
N SER A 277 39.58 -0.87 -18.22
CA SER A 277 40.13 0.39 -17.70
C SER A 277 40.62 1.33 -18.79
N ILE A 278 40.50 2.63 -18.52
CA ILE A 278 41.11 3.71 -19.28
C ILE A 278 42.16 4.37 -18.37
N SER A 279 43.38 4.56 -18.88
CA SER A 279 44.47 5.13 -18.07
C SER A 279 45.23 6.23 -18.79
N ILE A 280 45.58 7.29 -18.06
CA ILE A 280 46.49 8.37 -18.47
C ILE A 280 47.79 8.21 -17.67
N GLY A 281 48.84 7.68 -18.30
CA GLY A 281 50.08 7.36 -17.60
C GLY A 281 49.86 6.35 -16.47
N ASN A 282 50.05 6.77 -15.23
CA ASN A 282 49.81 5.98 -14.02
C ASN A 282 48.42 6.17 -13.39
N LYS A 283 47.61 7.10 -13.88
CA LYS A 283 46.25 7.35 -13.38
C LYS A 283 45.26 6.45 -14.09
N THR A 284 44.50 5.67 -13.34
CA THR A 284 43.39 4.86 -13.85
C THR A 284 42.07 5.56 -13.61
N ILE A 285 41.24 5.65 -14.64
CA ILE A 285 39.93 6.29 -14.60
C ILE A 285 38.88 5.17 -14.49
N PRO A 286 38.02 5.20 -13.45
CA PRO A 286 36.96 4.21 -13.30
C PRO A 286 35.89 4.45 -14.37
N THR A 287 35.73 3.47 -15.25
CA THR A 287 34.65 3.45 -16.25
C THR A 287 33.80 2.21 -16.07
N ASP A 288 32.57 2.26 -16.60
CA ASP A 288 31.81 1.03 -16.80
C ASP A 288 32.39 0.20 -17.96
N GLU A 289 31.83 -0.99 -18.14
CA GLU A 289 32.14 -1.92 -19.24
C GLU A 289 31.92 -1.33 -20.65
N LYS A 290 31.20 -0.19 -20.77
CA LYS A 290 31.00 0.58 -22.01
C LYS A 290 31.94 1.78 -22.14
N GLY A 291 32.96 1.88 -21.28
CA GLY A 291 33.95 2.96 -21.31
C GLY A 291 33.37 4.33 -20.94
N ARG A 292 32.28 4.36 -20.17
CA ARG A 292 31.63 5.58 -19.70
C ARG A 292 32.08 5.93 -18.29
N LEU A 293 32.32 7.21 -18.05
CA LEU A 293 32.57 7.77 -16.73
C LEU A 293 31.26 8.29 -16.13
N LEU A 294 31.01 7.95 -14.87
CA LEU A 294 29.94 8.53 -14.08
C LEU A 294 30.39 9.89 -13.52
N ILE A 295 29.72 10.95 -13.90
CA ILE A 295 30.17 12.31 -13.61
C ILE A 295 29.82 12.69 -12.18
N ASN A 296 30.84 13.06 -11.41
CA ASN A 296 30.69 13.70 -10.11
C ASN A 296 30.54 15.22 -10.29
N PHE A 297 29.33 15.66 -10.69
CA PHE A 297 29.01 17.07 -10.91
C PHE A 297 29.31 17.93 -9.69
N ARG A 298 30.00 19.05 -9.89
CA ARG A 298 30.38 19.99 -8.82
C ARG A 298 29.24 20.89 -8.38
N GLY A 299 28.26 21.14 -9.22
CA GLY A 299 27.12 21.98 -8.87
C GLY A 299 26.27 22.35 -10.08
N PRO A 300 25.35 23.32 -9.91
CA PRO A 300 24.57 23.88 -11.01
C PRO A 300 25.47 24.70 -11.95
N GLN A 301 24.88 25.25 -13.02
CA GLN A 301 25.58 26.09 -14.01
C GLN A 301 26.38 27.22 -13.34
N LYS A 302 27.50 27.62 -13.95
CA LYS A 302 28.44 28.64 -13.43
C LYS A 302 29.12 28.20 -12.13
N THR A 303 29.35 26.90 -11.99
CA THR A 303 30.17 26.37 -10.90
C THR A 303 31.65 26.62 -11.15
N PHE A 304 32.10 26.46 -12.40
CA PHE A 304 33.46 26.80 -12.81
C PHE A 304 33.61 28.29 -13.12
N PRO A 305 34.82 28.88 -13.08
CA PRO A 305 35.04 30.26 -13.51
C PRO A 305 34.68 30.45 -14.99
N HIS A 306 33.83 31.43 -15.28
CA HIS A 306 33.38 31.77 -16.63
C HIS A 306 33.84 33.18 -17.00
N TYR A 307 34.43 33.32 -18.17
CA TYR A 307 34.79 34.60 -18.77
C TYR A 307 34.23 34.70 -20.17
N SER A 308 33.86 35.90 -20.59
CA SER A 308 33.38 36.16 -21.94
C SER A 308 34.51 36.00 -22.96
N PHE A 309 34.22 35.42 -24.13
CA PHE A 309 35.14 35.38 -25.26
C PHE A 309 35.64 36.79 -25.60
N SER A 310 34.75 37.79 -25.56
CA SER A 310 35.11 39.18 -25.82
C SER A 310 36.18 39.72 -24.87
N ASP A 311 36.08 39.42 -23.57
CA ASP A 311 37.08 39.82 -22.58
C ASP A 311 38.41 39.10 -22.80
N ALA A 312 38.36 37.82 -23.15
CA ALA A 312 39.56 37.04 -23.46
C ALA A 312 40.28 37.57 -24.70
N ALA A 313 39.54 37.90 -25.75
CA ALA A 313 40.09 38.41 -27.02
C ALA A 313 40.74 39.80 -26.84
N GLU A 314 40.22 40.64 -25.95
CA GLU A 314 40.77 41.96 -25.64
C GLU A 314 41.88 41.94 -24.58
N GLY A 315 42.10 40.80 -23.92
CA GLY A 315 43.08 40.68 -22.84
C GLY A 315 42.64 41.37 -21.55
N LEU A 316 41.33 41.41 -21.29
CA LEU A 316 40.74 41.98 -20.07
C LEU A 316 40.69 40.98 -18.91
N ILE A 317 40.92 39.69 -19.18
CA ILE A 317 40.97 38.64 -18.16
C ILE A 317 42.33 38.72 -17.43
N PRO A 318 42.36 38.73 -16.09
CA PRO A 318 43.60 38.71 -15.32
C PRO A 318 44.48 37.51 -15.69
N GLU A 319 45.80 37.70 -15.80
CA GLU A 319 46.71 36.60 -16.15
C GLU A 319 46.67 35.46 -15.12
N GLU A 320 46.50 35.76 -13.83
CA GLU A 320 46.37 34.72 -12.78
C GLU A 320 45.12 33.85 -12.98
N ALA A 321 44.11 34.38 -13.67
CA ALA A 321 42.92 33.62 -13.98
C ALA A 321 43.13 32.60 -15.11
N LEU A 322 44.18 32.71 -15.93
CA LEU A 322 44.43 31.84 -17.10
C LEU A 322 45.74 31.06 -17.03
N LYS A 323 46.73 31.57 -16.29
CA LYS A 323 48.07 30.99 -16.19
C LYS A 323 48.06 29.58 -15.60
N ASP A 324 48.72 28.65 -16.29
CA ASP A 324 48.84 27.24 -15.91
C ASP A 324 47.51 26.47 -15.80
N LYS A 325 46.49 26.92 -16.55
CA LYS A 325 45.14 26.33 -16.56
C LYS A 325 44.78 25.68 -17.88
N ILE A 326 43.75 24.84 -17.81
CA ILE A 326 42.99 24.31 -18.95
C ILE A 326 41.86 25.28 -19.25
N VAL A 327 41.90 25.90 -20.42
CA VAL A 327 40.88 26.83 -20.89
C VAL A 327 40.00 26.11 -21.91
N ILE A 328 38.71 25.99 -21.61
CA ILE A 328 37.72 25.42 -22.53
C ILE A 328 36.98 26.56 -23.23
N VAL A 329 36.95 26.56 -24.56
CA VAL A 329 36.32 27.59 -25.38
C VAL A 329 35.12 26.98 -26.10
N GLY A 330 33.94 27.54 -25.94
CA GLY A 330 32.73 27.04 -26.58
C GLY A 330 31.51 27.94 -26.41
N ALA A 331 30.39 27.55 -27.04
CA ALA A 331 29.15 28.32 -27.00
C ALA A 331 28.38 28.14 -25.69
N THR A 332 27.94 29.25 -25.10
CA THR A 332 27.01 29.27 -23.96
C THR A 332 25.85 30.24 -24.16
N ALA A 333 25.77 30.94 -25.29
CA ALA A 333 24.70 31.88 -25.61
C ALA A 333 23.43 31.19 -26.10
N THR A 334 22.27 31.56 -25.54
CA THR A 334 21.02 30.78 -25.53
C THR A 334 20.52 30.26 -26.88
N GLY A 335 20.80 30.97 -27.98
CA GLY A 335 20.40 30.55 -29.33
C GLY A 335 21.36 29.60 -30.05
N ILE A 336 22.54 29.31 -29.48
CA ILE A 336 23.62 28.58 -30.15
C ILE A 336 24.31 27.51 -29.29
N TYR A 337 24.00 27.39 -27.99
CA TYR A 337 24.61 26.35 -27.14
C TYR A 337 23.76 25.08 -27.04
N ASP A 338 24.44 23.97 -26.76
CA ASP A 338 23.83 22.67 -26.54
C ASP A 338 23.26 22.57 -25.11
N MET A 339 21.93 22.58 -25.03
CA MET A 339 21.15 22.50 -23.79
C MET A 339 21.05 21.06 -23.32
N ARG A 340 21.58 20.78 -22.12
CA ARG A 340 21.51 19.45 -21.50
C ARG A 340 20.80 19.48 -20.17
N THR A 341 20.23 18.34 -19.79
CA THR A 341 19.71 18.09 -18.44
C THR A 341 20.79 17.38 -17.63
N THR A 342 21.02 17.81 -16.40
CA THR A 342 21.97 17.18 -15.45
C THR A 342 21.26 16.91 -14.12
N PRO A 343 21.87 16.12 -13.21
CA PRO A 343 21.33 15.91 -11.87
C PRO A 343 21.03 17.18 -11.07
N PHE A 344 21.69 18.31 -11.36
CA PHE A 344 21.47 19.59 -10.67
C PHE A 344 20.42 20.50 -11.33
N ALA A 345 20.26 20.44 -12.66
CA ALA A 345 19.46 21.41 -13.40
C ALA A 345 18.91 20.84 -14.71
N GLY A 346 17.67 21.22 -15.03
CA GLY A 346 17.00 20.88 -16.30
C GLY A 346 17.57 21.58 -17.54
N THR A 347 18.42 22.59 -17.34
CA THR A 347 19.10 23.32 -18.40
C THR A 347 20.53 23.62 -17.95
N PHE A 348 21.50 23.09 -18.69
CA PHE A 348 22.91 23.10 -18.35
C PHE A 348 23.74 23.15 -19.64
N PRO A 349 24.74 24.06 -19.77
CA PRO A 349 25.59 24.13 -20.95
C PRO A 349 26.47 22.88 -21.10
N GLY A 350 26.47 22.26 -22.28
CA GLY A 350 27.34 21.11 -22.60
C GLY A 350 28.82 21.36 -22.29
N LEU A 351 29.29 22.58 -22.52
CA LEU A 351 30.67 23.01 -22.24
C LEU A 351 31.11 22.77 -20.79
N GLU A 352 30.21 22.97 -19.82
CA GLU A 352 30.52 22.82 -18.40
C GLU A 352 30.53 21.34 -17.98
N ILE A 353 29.95 20.43 -18.77
CA ILE A 353 30.06 18.98 -18.57
C ILE A 353 31.52 18.54 -18.76
N HIS A 354 32.21 19.07 -19.78
CA HIS A 354 33.63 18.82 -20.00
C HIS A 354 34.49 19.31 -18.82
N ALA A 355 34.16 20.47 -18.24
CA ALA A 355 34.85 20.98 -17.07
C ALA A 355 34.72 20.05 -15.84
N ASN A 356 33.53 19.48 -15.62
CA ASN A 356 33.32 18.48 -14.56
C ASN A 356 34.16 17.22 -14.78
N ILE A 357 34.22 16.69 -16.01
CA ILE A 357 35.02 15.50 -16.35
C ILE A 357 36.51 15.78 -16.09
N ILE A 358 37.02 16.92 -16.55
CA ILE A 358 38.42 17.30 -16.36
C ILE A 358 38.75 17.41 -14.86
N ASP A 359 37.90 18.08 -14.08
CA ASP A 359 38.10 18.21 -12.63
C ASP A 359 38.03 16.87 -11.88
N ASN A 360 37.11 15.98 -12.28
CA ASN A 360 37.00 14.62 -11.73
C ASN A 360 38.31 13.84 -11.96
N ILE A 361 38.87 13.90 -13.18
CA ILE A 361 40.10 13.18 -13.53
C ILE A 361 41.33 13.78 -12.83
N LEU A 362 41.46 15.11 -12.82
CA LEU A 362 42.62 15.76 -12.18
C LEU A 362 42.67 15.50 -10.67
N LYS A 363 41.51 15.52 -9.99
CA LYS A 363 41.41 15.29 -8.55
C LYS A 363 41.27 13.83 -8.13
N GLU A 364 41.11 12.92 -9.09
CA GLU A 364 40.79 11.51 -8.84
C GLU A 364 39.53 11.32 -7.96
N ASP A 365 38.56 12.24 -8.08
CA ASP A 365 37.35 12.28 -7.27
C ASP A 365 36.14 11.81 -8.08
N TYR A 366 36.09 10.50 -8.30
CA TYR A 366 35.12 9.82 -9.15
C TYR A 366 33.97 9.22 -8.34
N ILE A 367 32.77 9.26 -8.88
CA ILE A 367 31.72 8.34 -8.45
C ILE A 367 31.90 7.05 -9.23
N HIS A 368 31.87 5.92 -8.54
CA HIS A 368 32.08 4.62 -9.15
C HIS A 368 31.03 3.62 -8.64
N ARG A 369 30.77 2.60 -9.47
CA ARG A 369 29.87 1.49 -9.16
C ARG A 369 30.66 0.18 -9.30
N PRO A 370 31.38 -0.26 -8.24
CA PRO A 370 32.14 -1.50 -8.27
C PRO A 370 31.27 -2.74 -8.56
N ASP A 371 31.88 -3.79 -9.10
CA ASP A 371 31.18 -5.05 -9.41
C ASP A 371 30.57 -5.73 -8.18
N TRP A 372 31.21 -5.58 -7.01
CA TRP A 372 30.69 -6.14 -5.75
C TRP A 372 29.38 -5.50 -5.31
N VAL A 373 29.03 -4.31 -5.81
CA VAL A 373 27.74 -3.65 -5.49
C VAL A 373 26.57 -4.50 -5.92
N VAL A 374 26.67 -5.23 -7.04
CA VAL A 374 25.62 -6.15 -7.48
C VAL A 374 25.38 -7.25 -6.44
N LEU A 375 26.47 -7.82 -5.90
CA LEU A 375 26.38 -8.82 -4.83
C LEU A 375 25.81 -8.20 -3.55
N PHE A 376 26.23 -6.99 -3.20
CA PHE A 376 25.70 -6.26 -2.05
C PHE A 376 24.18 -6.04 -2.17
N ASP A 377 23.69 -5.59 -3.32
CA ASP A 377 22.27 -5.34 -3.57
C ASP A 377 21.44 -6.63 -3.40
N ILE A 378 21.91 -7.75 -3.98
CA ILE A 378 21.29 -9.07 -3.84
C ILE A 378 21.22 -9.48 -2.37
N MET A 379 22.34 -9.34 -1.65
CA MET A 379 22.41 -9.67 -0.23
C MET A 379 21.52 -8.76 0.62
N ALA A 380 21.45 -7.46 0.31
CA ALA A 380 20.58 -6.51 1.01
C ALA A 380 19.10 -6.91 0.85
N ILE A 381 18.65 -7.20 -0.38
CA ILE A 381 17.28 -7.66 -0.64
C ILE A 381 16.97 -8.94 0.13
N LEU A 382 17.86 -9.94 0.07
CA LEU A 382 17.66 -11.23 0.73
C LEU A 382 17.66 -11.12 2.26
N ILE A 383 18.62 -10.41 2.84
CA ILE A 383 18.76 -10.27 4.30
C ILE A 383 17.61 -9.42 4.85
N LEU A 384 17.31 -8.26 4.26
CA LEU A 384 16.21 -7.40 4.72
C LEU A 384 14.87 -8.11 4.57
N GLY A 385 14.61 -8.73 3.42
CA GLY A 385 13.39 -9.48 3.20
C GLY A 385 13.21 -10.67 4.15
N ALA A 386 14.26 -11.48 4.35
CA ALA A 386 14.23 -12.60 5.27
C ALA A 386 14.03 -12.16 6.72
N THR A 387 14.82 -11.19 7.20
CA THR A 387 14.71 -10.69 8.59
C THR A 387 13.33 -10.13 8.88
N LEU A 388 12.78 -9.29 8.01
CA LEU A 388 11.43 -8.74 8.15
C LEU A 388 10.36 -9.84 8.12
N SER A 389 10.52 -10.85 7.28
CA SER A 389 9.59 -11.99 7.21
C SER A 389 9.45 -12.73 8.55
N PHE A 390 10.52 -12.80 9.35
CA PHE A 390 10.50 -13.46 10.66
C PHE A 390 10.18 -12.53 11.84
N ILE A 391 10.48 -11.24 11.73
CA ILE A 391 10.26 -10.26 12.81
C ILE A 391 8.82 -9.75 12.81
N ILE A 392 8.28 -9.37 11.65
CA ILE A 392 6.97 -8.72 11.54
C ILE A 392 5.83 -9.56 12.14
N PRO A 393 5.78 -10.90 11.97
CA PRO A 393 4.76 -11.73 12.62
C PRO A 393 4.76 -11.80 14.14
N LYS A 394 5.73 -11.17 14.79
CA LYS A 394 5.87 -11.18 16.25
C LYS A 394 5.51 -9.84 16.89
N ILE A 395 5.13 -8.83 16.12
CA ILE A 395 4.91 -7.46 16.60
C ILE A 395 3.58 -6.90 16.11
N HIS A 396 3.00 -5.97 16.88
CA HIS A 396 1.73 -5.32 16.49
C HIS A 396 1.91 -4.36 15.29
N ALA A 397 0.84 -4.15 14.52
CA ALA A 397 0.85 -3.39 13.26
C ALA A 397 1.38 -1.94 13.39
N VAL A 398 1.18 -1.27 14.52
CA VAL A 398 1.74 0.09 14.71
C VAL A 398 3.27 0.05 14.78
N TYR A 399 3.83 -0.95 15.47
CA TYR A 399 5.27 -1.13 15.56
C TYR A 399 5.88 -1.65 14.25
N THR A 400 5.13 -2.40 13.43
CA THR A 400 5.61 -2.78 12.09
C THR A 400 5.76 -1.55 11.21
N ALA A 401 4.81 -0.60 11.25
CA ALA A 401 4.89 0.65 10.50
C ALA A 401 6.09 1.50 10.95
N LEU A 402 6.29 1.67 12.27
CA LEU A 402 7.44 2.41 12.80
C LEU A 402 8.78 1.77 12.44
N LEU A 403 8.91 0.44 12.55
CA LEU A 403 10.11 -0.29 12.15
C LEU A 403 10.39 -0.14 10.65
N THR A 404 9.36 -0.21 9.82
CA THR A 404 9.48 -0.03 8.35
C THR A 404 10.02 1.35 8.03
N LEU A 405 9.44 2.42 8.60
CA LEU A 405 9.90 3.79 8.38
C LEU A 405 11.32 4.02 8.92
N ALA A 406 11.64 3.48 10.09
CA ALA A 406 12.97 3.59 10.68
C ALA A 406 14.03 2.90 9.81
N LEU A 407 13.75 1.69 9.30
CA LEU A 407 14.68 0.96 8.42
C LEU A 407 14.84 1.65 7.07
N MET A 408 13.76 2.16 6.48
CA MET A 408 13.84 2.92 5.23
C MET A 408 14.68 4.19 5.42
N GLY A 409 14.39 4.97 6.48
CA GLY A 409 15.15 6.18 6.80
C GLY A 409 16.63 5.88 7.06
N PHE A 410 16.93 4.83 7.83
CA PHE A 410 18.31 4.38 8.05
C PHE A 410 19.02 4.01 6.75
N TYR A 411 18.35 3.25 5.87
CA TYR A 411 18.94 2.83 4.60
C TYR A 411 19.24 4.02 3.68
N ILE A 412 18.30 4.97 3.56
CA ILE A 412 18.48 6.20 2.76
C ILE A 412 19.64 7.05 3.31
N ILE A 413 19.71 7.24 4.63
CA ILE A 413 20.77 8.01 5.28
C ILE A 413 22.13 7.32 5.08
N ALA A 414 22.19 6.00 5.27
CA ALA A 414 23.41 5.21 5.07
C ALA A 414 23.89 5.28 3.62
N ASN A 415 22.98 5.12 2.65
CA ASN A 415 23.33 5.21 1.22
C ASN A 415 23.83 6.61 0.86
N THR A 416 23.15 7.66 1.32
CA THR A 416 23.57 9.05 1.11
C THR A 416 24.93 9.34 1.72
N TYR A 417 25.22 8.78 2.90
CA TYR A 417 26.53 8.90 3.55
C TYR A 417 27.63 8.24 2.72
N ILE A 418 27.41 6.99 2.28
CA ILE A 418 28.33 6.21 1.43
C ILE A 418 28.59 6.93 0.11
N PHE A 419 27.54 7.43 -0.55
CA PHE A 419 27.66 8.21 -1.77
C PHE A 419 28.51 9.47 -1.58
N ASN A 420 28.29 10.20 -0.49
CA ASN A 420 29.00 11.46 -0.25
C ASN A 420 30.45 11.28 0.19
N HIS A 421 30.76 10.26 0.99
CA HIS A 421 32.08 10.07 1.60
C HIS A 421 32.95 9.08 0.82
N TRP A 422 32.37 7.99 0.33
CA TRP A 422 33.10 6.94 -0.40
C TRP A 422 32.90 7.02 -1.92
N LYS A 423 31.98 7.86 -2.39
CA LYS A 423 31.67 8.05 -3.82
C LYS A 423 31.23 6.75 -4.51
N ILE A 424 30.57 5.89 -3.75
CA ILE A 424 30.01 4.63 -4.26
C ILE A 424 28.52 4.82 -4.45
N TRP A 425 28.03 4.49 -5.64
CA TRP A 425 26.59 4.47 -5.92
C TRP A 425 26.04 3.07 -5.64
N LEU A 426 25.31 2.92 -4.53
CA LEU A 426 24.54 1.71 -4.23
C LEU A 426 23.09 1.89 -4.66
N THR A 427 22.44 0.76 -4.96
CA THR A 427 21.04 0.74 -5.38
C THR A 427 20.12 1.08 -4.22
N GLU A 428 19.25 2.07 -4.41
CA GLU A 428 18.35 2.57 -3.37
C GLU A 428 16.94 1.96 -3.46
N ILE A 429 16.37 1.89 -4.66
CA ILE A 429 14.94 1.65 -4.85
C ILE A 429 14.56 0.20 -4.54
N TYR A 430 15.38 -0.78 -4.94
CA TYR A 430 15.02 -2.18 -4.79
C TYR A 430 14.98 -2.64 -3.32
N PRO A 431 15.98 -2.34 -2.46
CA PRO A 431 15.90 -2.68 -1.04
C PRO A 431 14.76 -1.96 -0.31
N LEU A 432 14.51 -0.68 -0.62
CA LEU A 432 13.37 0.06 -0.05
C LEU A 432 12.03 -0.55 -0.46
N PHE A 433 11.89 -0.93 -1.74
CA PHE A 433 10.72 -1.64 -2.23
C PHE A 433 10.52 -2.98 -1.51
N THR A 434 11.59 -3.75 -1.30
CA THR A 434 11.53 -5.01 -0.53
C THR A 434 11.08 -4.76 0.91
N ILE A 435 11.66 -3.78 1.61
CA ILE A 435 11.26 -3.41 2.97
C ILE A 435 9.76 -3.09 3.01
N LEU A 436 9.28 -2.23 2.11
CA LEU A 436 7.90 -1.78 2.09
C LEU A 436 6.92 -2.92 1.78
N VAL A 437 7.16 -3.68 0.71
CA VAL A 437 6.20 -4.69 0.22
C VAL A 437 6.18 -5.92 1.12
N VAL A 438 7.32 -6.38 1.63
CA VAL A 438 7.35 -7.48 2.61
C VAL A 438 6.61 -7.04 3.87
N SER A 439 6.90 -5.83 4.38
CA SER A 439 6.29 -5.37 5.63
C SER A 439 4.79 -5.15 5.52
N GLY A 440 4.34 -4.48 4.46
CA GLY A 440 2.93 -4.25 4.20
C GLY A 440 2.17 -5.56 3.99
N SER A 441 2.67 -6.43 3.12
CA SER A 441 1.96 -7.67 2.76
C SER A 441 1.86 -8.65 3.93
N VAL A 442 2.92 -8.81 4.71
CA VAL A 442 2.94 -9.68 5.89
C VAL A 442 2.05 -9.14 7.01
N THR A 443 2.02 -7.81 7.21
CA THR A 443 1.11 -7.15 8.18
C THR A 443 -0.35 -7.31 7.77
N VAL A 444 -0.70 -7.05 6.50
CA VAL A 444 -2.07 -7.23 5.97
C VAL A 444 -2.50 -8.68 6.11
N PHE A 445 -1.64 -9.64 5.76
CA PHE A 445 -1.94 -11.06 5.91
C PHE A 445 -2.25 -11.43 7.36
N GLN A 446 -1.46 -10.94 8.32
CA GLN A 446 -1.69 -11.19 9.73
C GLN A 446 -3.01 -10.62 10.21
N PHE A 447 -3.27 -9.35 9.90
CA PHE A 447 -4.53 -8.68 10.25
C PHE A 447 -5.74 -9.47 9.74
N MET A 448 -5.70 -9.91 8.47
CA MET A 448 -6.75 -10.74 7.89
C MET A 448 -6.89 -12.10 8.59
N THR A 449 -5.79 -12.74 8.98
CA THR A 449 -5.84 -14.02 9.68
C THR A 449 -6.40 -13.89 11.11
N GLU A 450 -6.01 -12.85 11.84
CA GLU A 450 -6.54 -12.54 13.17
C GLU A 450 -8.04 -12.24 13.11
N GLU A 451 -8.48 -11.44 12.14
CA GLU A 451 -9.89 -11.10 11.97
C GLU A 451 -10.74 -12.34 11.64
N ARG A 452 -10.23 -13.23 10.78
CA ARG A 452 -10.88 -14.51 10.48
C ARG A 452 -10.99 -15.41 11.72
N GLN A 453 -9.97 -15.45 12.57
CA GLN A 453 -10.00 -16.21 13.81
C GLN A 453 -11.04 -15.65 14.78
N LYS A 454 -11.08 -14.32 14.98
CA LYS A 454 -12.10 -13.65 15.81
C LYS A 454 -13.51 -13.94 15.32
N ARG A 455 -13.76 -13.85 14.00
CA ARG A 455 -15.07 -14.17 13.40
C ARG A 455 -15.46 -15.64 13.58
N LYS A 456 -14.52 -16.58 13.51
CA LYS A 456 -14.79 -18.01 13.75
C LYS A 456 -15.19 -18.27 15.20
N ILE A 457 -14.50 -17.65 16.15
CA ILE A 457 -14.85 -17.74 17.57
C ILE A 457 -16.25 -17.15 17.78
N GLY A 458 -16.53 -15.95 17.28
CA GLY A 458 -17.85 -15.33 17.38
C GLY A 458 -18.98 -16.22 16.86
N ARG A 459 -18.80 -16.84 15.68
CA ARG A 459 -19.81 -17.77 15.12
C ARG A 459 -20.01 -19.02 15.97
N ALA A 460 -18.96 -19.56 16.57
CA ALA A 460 -19.08 -20.73 17.45
C ALA A 460 -19.91 -20.40 18.70
N PHE A 461 -19.77 -19.19 19.25
CA PHE A 461 -20.56 -18.72 20.40
C PHE A 461 -22.01 -18.41 20.04
N SER A 462 -22.32 -18.00 18.81
CA SER A 462 -23.69 -17.73 18.35
C SER A 462 -24.62 -18.95 18.36
N HIS A 463 -24.10 -20.16 18.51
CA HIS A 463 -24.91 -21.36 18.69
C HIS A 463 -25.46 -21.52 20.12
N TYR A 464 -24.94 -20.76 21.08
CA TYR A 464 -25.28 -20.90 22.50
C TYR A 464 -25.97 -19.65 23.08
N VAL A 465 -25.90 -18.51 22.38
CA VAL A 465 -26.44 -17.22 22.83
C VAL A 465 -26.88 -16.39 21.61
N ALA A 466 -27.89 -15.54 21.80
CA ALA A 466 -28.39 -14.65 20.74
C ALA A 466 -27.24 -13.83 20.11
N PRO A 467 -27.23 -13.62 18.77
CA PRO A 467 -26.13 -12.92 18.09
C PRO A 467 -25.82 -11.52 18.64
N SER A 468 -26.84 -10.82 19.13
CA SER A 468 -26.73 -9.52 19.79
C SER A 468 -25.92 -9.60 21.09
N LEU A 469 -26.10 -10.66 21.88
CA LEU A 469 -25.34 -10.92 23.11
C LEU A 469 -23.89 -11.31 22.83
N VAL A 470 -23.63 -12.13 21.81
CA VAL A 470 -22.25 -12.46 21.38
C VAL A 470 -21.47 -11.20 21.04
N ASN A 471 -22.08 -10.28 20.28
CA ASN A 471 -21.44 -9.02 19.92
C ASN A 471 -21.19 -8.12 21.13
N GLU A 472 -22.07 -8.13 22.13
CA GLU A 472 -21.87 -7.38 23.36
C GLU A 472 -20.76 -7.99 24.24
N ILE A 473 -20.70 -9.32 24.34
CA ILE A 473 -19.62 -10.05 25.03
C ILE A 473 -18.26 -9.78 24.37
N LEU A 474 -18.19 -9.82 23.04
CA LEU A 474 -16.96 -9.52 22.30
C LEU A 474 -16.50 -8.06 22.49
N LYS A 475 -17.43 -7.13 22.73
CA LYS A 475 -17.12 -5.72 23.00
C LYS A 475 -16.72 -5.49 24.46
N ASN A 476 -17.35 -6.18 25.40
CA ASN A 476 -17.19 -5.95 26.84
C ASN A 476 -16.98 -7.28 27.60
N PRO A 477 -15.84 -7.97 27.40
CA PRO A 477 -15.57 -9.24 28.05
C PRO A 477 -15.53 -9.14 29.59
N GLU A 478 -15.25 -7.94 30.13
CA GLU A 478 -15.19 -7.68 31.57
C GLU A 478 -16.56 -7.73 32.27
N LYS A 479 -17.68 -7.74 31.53
CA LYS A 479 -19.02 -7.96 32.11
C LYS A 479 -19.30 -9.45 32.44
N LEU A 480 -18.39 -10.37 32.09
CA LEU A 480 -18.49 -11.81 32.37
C LEU A 480 -17.92 -12.20 33.75
N VAL A 481 -18.15 -11.39 34.78
CA VAL A 481 -17.74 -11.72 36.16
C VAL A 481 -18.95 -12.32 36.89
N LEU A 482 -18.69 -13.21 37.86
CA LEU A 482 -19.71 -13.70 38.78
C LEU A 482 -20.37 -12.54 39.52
N GLY A 483 -21.69 -12.61 39.66
CA GLY A 483 -22.49 -11.55 40.24
C GLY A 483 -23.74 -11.29 39.40
N GLY A 484 -24.69 -10.58 39.99
CA GLY A 484 -25.91 -10.20 39.32
C GLY A 484 -26.39 -8.83 39.76
N GLU A 485 -27.23 -8.24 38.93
CA GLU A 485 -27.90 -6.98 39.19
C GLU A 485 -29.40 -7.24 39.40
N GLU A 486 -30.00 -6.50 40.34
CA GLU A 486 -31.46 -6.54 40.52
C GLU A 486 -32.13 -5.76 39.39
N LYS A 487 -32.91 -6.45 38.57
CA LYS A 487 -33.70 -5.86 37.47
C LYS A 487 -35.13 -6.34 37.52
N ARG A 488 -36.06 -5.51 37.06
CA ARG A 488 -37.44 -5.94 36.80
C ARG A 488 -37.48 -6.59 35.42
N LEU A 489 -37.72 -7.90 35.37
CA LEU A 489 -37.75 -8.69 34.14
C LEU A 489 -39.05 -9.48 34.05
N THR A 490 -39.36 -9.98 32.85
CA THR A 490 -40.43 -10.97 32.65
C THR A 490 -39.82 -12.34 32.39
N VAL A 491 -40.29 -13.35 33.11
CA VAL A 491 -39.90 -14.74 32.92
C VAL A 491 -41.06 -15.56 32.37
N LEU A 492 -40.74 -16.55 31.55
CA LEU A 492 -41.67 -17.53 31.00
C LEU A 492 -41.14 -18.93 31.31
N PHE A 493 -42.02 -19.77 31.85
CA PHE A 493 -41.83 -21.20 31.97
C PHE A 493 -42.85 -21.89 31.07
N SER A 494 -42.39 -22.85 30.28
CA SER A 494 -43.24 -23.74 29.49
C SER A 494 -42.87 -25.17 29.82
N ASP A 495 -43.84 -26.05 30.06
CA ASP A 495 -43.60 -27.48 30.27
C ASP A 495 -44.58 -28.33 29.47
N ILE A 496 -44.16 -29.54 29.08
CA ILE A 496 -44.97 -30.46 28.28
C ILE A 496 -45.85 -31.29 29.21
N ARG A 497 -47.16 -31.22 28.99
CA ARG A 497 -48.15 -31.93 29.81
C ARG A 497 -48.04 -33.43 29.61
N GLY A 498 -47.87 -34.14 30.73
CA GLY A 498 -47.86 -35.60 30.74
C GLY A 498 -46.66 -36.20 30.00
N PHE A 499 -45.57 -35.45 29.84
CA PHE A 499 -44.40 -35.88 29.08
C PHE A 499 -43.80 -37.19 29.57
N THR A 500 -43.77 -37.45 30.89
CA THR A 500 -43.28 -38.73 31.44
C THR A 500 -43.96 -39.92 30.78
N ASN A 501 -45.30 -39.89 30.68
CA ASN A 501 -46.09 -40.95 30.03
C ASN A 501 -45.77 -41.08 28.53
N VAL A 502 -45.54 -39.95 27.85
CA VAL A 502 -45.14 -39.93 26.43
C VAL A 502 -43.73 -40.49 26.25
N SER A 503 -42.80 -40.17 27.15
CA SER A 503 -41.41 -40.59 27.10
C SER A 503 -41.24 -42.09 27.36
N GLU A 504 -42.07 -42.68 28.22
CA GLU A 504 -42.08 -44.12 28.52
C GLU A 504 -42.68 -44.96 27.38
N SER A 505 -43.57 -44.37 26.56
CA SER A 505 -44.27 -45.07 25.48
C SER A 505 -43.55 -45.00 24.12
N LEU A 506 -42.52 -44.17 23.97
CA LEU A 506 -41.78 -43.96 22.72
C LEU A 506 -40.38 -44.58 22.73
N LYS A 507 -39.91 -45.02 21.56
CA LYS A 507 -38.50 -45.42 21.37
C LYS A 507 -37.57 -44.20 21.51
N PRO A 508 -36.37 -44.34 22.10
CA PRO A 508 -35.46 -43.21 22.34
C PRO A 508 -35.16 -42.34 21.11
N GLN A 509 -35.00 -42.93 19.93
CA GLN A 509 -34.73 -42.17 18.70
C GLN A 509 -35.94 -41.33 18.25
N VAL A 510 -37.15 -41.85 18.44
CA VAL A 510 -38.40 -41.14 18.11
C VAL A 510 -38.65 -40.03 19.13
N LEU A 511 -38.37 -40.30 20.41
CA LEU A 511 -38.46 -39.31 21.48
C LEU A 511 -37.51 -38.12 21.25
N VAL A 512 -36.23 -38.39 20.94
CA VAL A 512 -35.25 -37.33 20.63
C VAL A 512 -35.70 -36.49 19.43
N LYS A 513 -36.22 -37.14 18.39
CA LYS A 513 -36.74 -36.42 17.22
C LYS A 513 -37.95 -35.56 17.60
N LEU A 514 -38.92 -36.10 18.33
CA LEU A 514 -40.10 -35.38 18.80
C LEU A 514 -39.74 -34.16 19.65
N ILE A 515 -38.79 -34.33 20.58
CA ILE A 515 -38.27 -33.22 21.40
C ILE A 515 -37.60 -32.15 20.53
N ASN A 516 -36.76 -32.53 19.56
CA ASN A 516 -36.14 -31.54 18.67
C ASN A 516 -37.17 -30.84 17.76
N ASP A 517 -38.16 -31.58 17.25
CA ASP A 517 -39.26 -31.05 16.43
C ASP A 517 -40.16 -30.08 17.22
N TYR A 518 -40.22 -30.23 18.56
CA TYR A 518 -40.88 -29.28 19.47
C TYR A 518 -39.96 -28.12 19.87
N LEU A 519 -38.79 -28.40 20.46
CA LEU A 519 -37.91 -27.37 21.04
C LEU A 519 -37.40 -26.38 20.00
N THR A 520 -37.12 -26.82 18.76
CA THR A 520 -36.58 -25.95 17.70
C THR A 520 -37.52 -24.78 17.37
N PRO A 521 -38.78 -25.01 16.94
CA PRO A 521 -39.70 -23.91 16.65
C PRO A 521 -40.04 -23.07 17.89
N MET A 522 -40.13 -23.66 19.09
CA MET A 522 -40.37 -22.88 20.32
C MET A 522 -39.20 -21.93 20.61
N THR A 523 -37.97 -22.40 20.44
CA THR A 523 -36.74 -21.62 20.56
C THR A 523 -36.72 -20.48 19.55
N ASP A 524 -37.04 -20.76 18.28
CA ASP A 524 -37.07 -19.75 17.22
C ASP A 524 -38.07 -18.62 17.54
N ILE A 525 -39.23 -18.94 18.13
CA ILE A 525 -40.23 -17.95 18.55
C ILE A 525 -39.69 -17.08 19.69
N ILE A 526 -39.05 -17.68 20.70
CA ILE A 526 -38.44 -16.94 21.82
C ILE A 526 -37.41 -15.95 21.27
N LEU A 527 -36.49 -16.43 20.43
CA LEU A 527 -35.43 -15.60 19.85
C LEU A 527 -35.98 -14.52 18.92
N LYS A 528 -37.02 -14.82 18.13
CA LYS A 528 -37.69 -13.85 17.24
C LYS A 528 -38.35 -12.71 18.01
N ASN A 529 -38.79 -12.95 19.24
CA ASN A 529 -39.35 -11.93 20.13
C ASN A 529 -38.30 -11.31 21.06
N ASP A 530 -37.02 -11.48 20.76
CA ASP A 530 -35.86 -11.01 21.52
C ASP A 530 -35.80 -11.56 22.96
N GLY A 531 -36.32 -12.76 23.19
CA GLY A 531 -36.18 -13.46 24.47
C GLY A 531 -34.82 -14.12 24.64
N THR A 532 -34.35 -14.19 25.89
CA THR A 532 -33.14 -14.93 26.26
C THR A 532 -33.54 -16.29 26.82
N ILE A 533 -33.09 -17.37 26.18
CA ILE A 533 -33.27 -18.73 26.71
C ILE A 533 -32.27 -18.91 27.85
N ASP A 534 -32.80 -19.24 29.02
CA ASP A 534 -31.98 -19.51 30.20
C ASP A 534 -31.46 -20.96 30.16
N LYS A 535 -32.40 -21.92 30.13
CA LYS A 535 -32.07 -23.34 30.03
C LYS A 535 -33.26 -24.19 29.60
N TYR A 536 -32.94 -25.39 29.13
CA TYR A 536 -33.88 -26.51 29.01
C TYR A 536 -33.78 -27.37 30.26
N MET A 537 -34.92 -27.71 30.87
CA MET A 537 -35.00 -28.57 32.04
C MET A 537 -35.80 -29.82 31.68
N GLY A 538 -35.17 -30.74 30.93
CA GLY A 538 -35.88 -31.87 30.33
C GLY A 538 -36.76 -31.38 29.17
N ASP A 539 -38.07 -31.47 29.35
CA ASP A 539 -39.13 -31.00 28.47
C ASP A 539 -39.57 -29.55 28.72
N ALA A 540 -39.13 -28.96 29.84
CA ALA A 540 -39.46 -27.58 30.16
C ALA A 540 -38.48 -26.57 29.53
N ILE A 541 -39.01 -25.43 29.10
CA ILE A 541 -38.27 -24.27 28.60
C ILE A 541 -38.38 -23.13 29.62
N MET A 542 -37.24 -22.59 30.03
CA MET A 542 -37.17 -21.35 30.81
C MET A 542 -36.54 -20.24 29.96
N ALA A 543 -37.24 -19.11 29.85
CA ALA A 543 -36.79 -17.94 29.13
C ALA A 543 -37.15 -16.65 29.87
N PHE A 544 -36.44 -15.56 29.56
CA PHE A 544 -36.70 -14.24 30.15
C PHE A 544 -36.46 -13.09 29.16
N TRP A 545 -37.07 -11.94 29.44
CA TRP A 545 -37.00 -10.72 28.63
C TRP A 545 -36.58 -9.52 29.49
N GLY A 546 -35.96 -8.52 28.85
CA GLY A 546 -35.44 -7.31 29.49
C GLY A 546 -33.96 -7.38 29.93
N ALA A 547 -33.32 -8.53 29.73
CA ALA A 547 -31.88 -8.73 29.91
C ALA A 547 -31.35 -9.77 28.92
N PRO A 548 -30.06 -9.72 28.52
CA PRO A 548 -29.04 -8.74 28.93
C PRO A 548 -29.25 -7.34 28.32
N ILE A 549 -29.96 -7.28 27.19
CA ILE A 549 -30.35 -6.02 26.53
C ILE A 549 -31.70 -5.57 27.09
N TRP A 550 -31.77 -4.34 27.58
CA TRP A 550 -33.00 -3.77 28.12
C TRP A 550 -34.09 -3.62 27.04
N GLN A 551 -35.32 -3.98 27.38
CA GLN A 551 -36.49 -3.90 26.50
C GLN A 551 -37.64 -3.33 27.32
N GLU A 552 -38.12 -2.14 26.99
CA GLU A 552 -39.21 -1.50 27.76
C GLU A 552 -40.51 -2.32 27.74
N ASN A 553 -40.79 -2.99 26.61
CA ASN A 553 -41.97 -3.83 26.39
C ASN A 553 -41.71 -5.33 26.66
N HIS A 554 -40.78 -5.67 27.57
CA HIS A 554 -40.41 -7.06 27.87
C HIS A 554 -41.59 -7.97 28.26
N HIS A 555 -42.58 -7.42 28.97
CA HIS A 555 -43.81 -8.11 29.40
C HIS A 555 -44.75 -8.43 28.22
N ILE A 556 -44.95 -7.48 27.30
CA ILE A 556 -45.75 -7.69 26.08
C ILE A 556 -45.11 -8.76 25.19
N ARG A 557 -43.78 -8.72 25.03
CA ARG A 557 -43.02 -9.69 24.22
C ARG A 557 -43.15 -11.12 24.74
N ALA A 558 -43.06 -11.31 26.06
CA ALA A 558 -43.24 -12.62 26.68
C ALA A 558 -44.67 -13.17 26.47
N CYS A 559 -45.70 -12.35 26.69
CA CYS A 559 -47.10 -12.75 26.46
C CYS A 559 -47.38 -13.09 25.00
N ARG A 560 -46.88 -12.27 24.05
CA ARG A 560 -47.00 -12.55 22.61
C ARG A 560 -46.26 -13.82 22.21
N THR A 561 -45.09 -14.07 22.81
CA THR A 561 -44.32 -15.31 22.61
C THR A 561 -45.15 -16.52 23.01
N ALA A 562 -45.81 -16.48 24.17
CA ALA A 562 -46.68 -17.55 24.64
C ALA A 562 -47.81 -17.87 23.65
N LEU A 563 -48.53 -16.84 23.18
CA LEU A 563 -49.58 -17.02 22.18
C LEU A 563 -49.07 -17.65 20.87
N GLN A 564 -47.91 -17.20 20.39
CA GLN A 564 -47.26 -17.75 19.19
C GLN A 564 -46.77 -19.19 19.38
N MET A 565 -46.31 -19.55 20.58
CA MET A 565 -45.96 -20.94 20.92
C MET A 565 -47.17 -21.85 20.76
N PHE A 566 -48.35 -21.46 21.26
CA PHE A 566 -49.57 -22.25 21.10
C PHE A 566 -50.04 -22.33 19.64
N GLU A 567 -50.02 -21.22 18.90
CA GLU A 567 -50.36 -21.23 17.47
C GLU A 567 -49.45 -22.18 16.67
N THR A 568 -48.17 -22.21 17.01
CA THR A 568 -47.18 -23.07 16.37
C THR A 568 -47.33 -24.53 16.82
N LEU A 569 -47.61 -24.76 18.10
CA LEU A 569 -47.88 -26.09 18.65
C LEU A 569 -49.10 -26.72 17.97
N SER A 570 -50.20 -25.97 17.76
CA SER A 570 -51.37 -26.49 17.03
C SER A 570 -51.02 -26.95 15.62
N LYS A 571 -50.13 -26.23 14.92
CA LYS A 571 -49.64 -26.64 13.59
C LYS A 571 -48.79 -27.92 13.67
N LEU A 572 -47.93 -28.03 14.68
CA LEU A 572 -47.10 -29.23 14.91
C LEU A 572 -47.94 -30.45 15.27
N GLN A 573 -48.97 -30.28 16.10
CA GLN A 573 -49.90 -31.35 16.48
C GLN A 573 -50.58 -31.98 15.25
N VAL A 574 -50.97 -31.18 14.25
CA VAL A 574 -51.54 -31.68 12.97
C VAL A 574 -50.51 -32.52 12.20
N VAL A 575 -49.24 -32.12 12.21
CA VAL A 575 -48.15 -32.85 11.55
C VAL A 575 -47.87 -34.17 12.27
N TRP A 576 -47.78 -34.14 13.60
CA TRP A 576 -47.55 -35.33 14.42
C TRP A 576 -48.70 -36.33 14.34
N GLU A 577 -49.94 -35.85 14.31
CA GLU A 577 -51.13 -36.69 14.13
C GLU A 577 -51.09 -37.44 12.79
N LYS A 578 -50.74 -36.76 11.69
CA LYS A 578 -50.55 -37.41 10.38
C LYS A 578 -49.41 -38.43 10.37
N ALA A 579 -48.41 -38.25 11.23
CA ALA A 579 -47.26 -39.13 11.37
C ALA A 579 -47.48 -40.27 12.39
N GLY A 580 -48.65 -40.36 13.02
CA GLY A 580 -48.94 -41.36 14.07
C GLY A 580 -48.20 -41.13 15.38
N ILE A 581 -47.76 -39.90 15.65
CA ILE A 581 -47.03 -39.51 16.86
C ILE A 581 -48.03 -38.90 17.86
N PRO A 582 -47.95 -39.20 19.18
CA PRO A 582 -48.81 -38.60 20.19
C PRO A 582 -48.78 -37.06 20.16
N LYS A 583 -49.93 -36.43 20.35
CA LYS A 583 -50.03 -34.96 20.46
C LYS A 583 -49.40 -34.52 21.78
N LEU A 584 -48.52 -33.53 21.72
CA LEU A 584 -47.99 -32.85 22.91
C LEU A 584 -48.83 -31.60 23.19
N ASP A 585 -49.10 -31.34 24.45
CA ASP A 585 -49.73 -30.11 24.94
C ASP A 585 -48.80 -29.45 25.96
N ILE A 586 -48.92 -28.13 26.17
CA ILE A 586 -48.02 -27.39 27.05
C ILE A 586 -48.77 -26.50 28.03
N GLY A 587 -48.22 -26.34 29.23
CA GLY A 587 -48.59 -25.29 30.17
C GLY A 587 -47.58 -24.15 30.09
N VAL A 588 -48.03 -22.90 30.22
CA VAL A 588 -47.14 -21.73 30.27
C VAL A 588 -47.46 -20.85 31.47
N GLY A 589 -46.43 -20.50 32.25
CA GLY A 589 -46.51 -19.57 33.36
C GLY A 589 -45.61 -18.36 33.12
N ILE A 590 -46.16 -17.16 33.24
CA ILE A 590 -45.41 -15.91 32.99
C ILE A 590 -45.53 -14.96 34.16
N SER A 591 -44.41 -14.39 34.57
CA SER A 591 -44.32 -13.57 35.78
C SER A 591 -43.37 -12.39 35.54
N THR A 592 -43.84 -11.17 35.82
CA THR A 592 -43.03 -9.94 35.74
C THR A 592 -42.70 -9.40 37.11
N GLY A 593 -41.43 -9.14 37.40
CA GLY A 593 -41.06 -8.63 38.72
C GLY A 593 -39.56 -8.50 38.92
N LYS A 594 -39.16 -8.11 40.12
CA LYS A 594 -37.76 -7.97 40.50
C LYS A 594 -37.09 -9.34 40.58
N VAL A 595 -36.02 -9.51 39.82
CA VAL A 595 -35.17 -10.69 39.81
C VAL A 595 -33.70 -10.26 39.84
N THR A 596 -32.83 -11.12 40.34
CA THR A 596 -31.39 -10.95 40.18
C THR A 596 -30.97 -11.65 38.90
N VAL A 597 -30.44 -10.90 37.94
CA VAL A 597 -29.93 -11.42 36.67
C VAL A 597 -28.41 -11.32 36.62
N GLY A 598 -27.74 -12.37 36.18
CA GLY A 598 -26.28 -12.35 36.06
C GLY A 598 -25.65 -13.73 35.92
N ASN A 599 -24.32 -13.79 36.04
CA ASN A 599 -23.58 -15.04 35.98
C ASN A 599 -23.64 -15.74 37.34
N MET A 600 -24.35 -16.87 37.41
CA MET A 600 -24.54 -17.65 38.64
C MET A 600 -23.91 -19.04 38.48
N GLY A 601 -23.23 -19.52 39.53
CA GLY A 601 -22.59 -20.83 39.54
C GLY A 601 -21.27 -20.83 40.30
N SER A 602 -20.38 -21.76 39.96
CA SER A 602 -19.00 -21.78 40.48
C SER A 602 -18.08 -20.91 39.63
N SER A 603 -16.87 -20.63 40.13
CA SER A 603 -15.82 -19.94 39.37
C SER A 603 -15.37 -20.69 38.11
N THR A 604 -15.65 -21.99 38.02
CA THR A 604 -15.29 -22.85 36.88
C THR A 604 -16.46 -23.15 35.95
N ARG A 605 -17.70 -22.99 36.41
CA ARG A 605 -18.92 -23.24 35.64
C ARG A 605 -20.05 -22.34 36.14
N PHE A 606 -20.43 -21.38 35.31
CA PHE A 606 -21.53 -20.46 35.58
C PHE A 606 -22.41 -20.31 34.35
N ASP A 607 -23.69 -20.04 34.58
CA ASP A 607 -24.70 -19.76 33.56
C ASP A 607 -25.19 -18.33 33.76
N TYR A 608 -25.46 -17.61 32.65
CA TYR A 608 -26.13 -16.31 32.71
C TYR A 608 -27.63 -16.53 32.88
N THR A 609 -28.14 -16.32 34.09
CA THR A 609 -29.47 -16.77 34.52
C THR A 609 -30.17 -15.73 35.40
N VAL A 610 -31.45 -15.98 35.70
CA VAL A 610 -32.28 -15.16 36.59
C VAL A 610 -32.69 -15.96 37.82
N ILE A 611 -32.58 -15.36 39.01
CA ILE A 611 -32.99 -15.95 40.29
C ILE A 611 -33.87 -14.96 41.04
N GLY A 612 -34.94 -15.44 41.67
CA GLY A 612 -35.79 -14.61 42.52
C GLY A 612 -37.17 -15.22 42.76
N ASP A 613 -37.93 -14.61 43.67
CA ASP A 613 -39.30 -15.05 43.99
C ASP A 613 -40.23 -14.98 42.76
N THR A 614 -40.06 -13.97 41.90
CA THR A 614 -40.77 -13.85 40.60
C THR A 614 -40.54 -15.05 39.69
N VAL A 615 -39.31 -15.61 39.69
CA VAL A 615 -38.92 -16.80 38.91
C VAL A 615 -39.67 -18.03 39.42
N ASN A 616 -39.63 -18.25 40.73
CA ASN A 616 -40.33 -19.36 41.38
C ASN A 616 -41.85 -19.29 41.17
N LEU A 617 -42.42 -18.08 41.21
CA LEU A 617 -43.84 -17.89 40.94
C LEU A 617 -44.19 -18.24 39.49
N GLY A 618 -43.39 -17.83 38.50
CA GLY A 618 -43.60 -18.22 37.09
C GLY A 618 -43.68 -19.74 36.90
N SER A 619 -42.71 -20.49 37.46
CA SER A 619 -42.71 -21.95 37.39
C SER A 619 -43.92 -22.59 38.10
N ARG A 620 -44.43 -22.00 39.18
CA ARG A 620 -45.63 -22.51 39.86
C ARG A 620 -46.91 -22.24 39.07
N LEU A 621 -47.02 -21.08 38.44
CA LEU A 621 -48.17 -20.73 37.61
C LEU A 621 -48.27 -21.62 36.37
N GLU A 622 -47.13 -22.04 35.82
CA GLU A 622 -47.07 -23.04 34.76
C GLU A 622 -47.81 -24.32 35.21
N GLY A 623 -47.43 -24.90 36.34
CA GLY A 623 -48.05 -26.13 36.87
C GLY A 623 -49.55 -25.99 37.19
N LEU A 624 -50.00 -24.80 37.61
CA LEU A 624 -51.42 -24.54 37.90
C LEU A 624 -52.32 -24.63 36.65
N ASN A 625 -51.76 -24.50 35.44
CA ASN A 625 -52.56 -24.62 34.22
C ASN A 625 -53.31 -25.96 34.16
N LYS A 626 -52.71 -27.03 34.72
CA LYS A 626 -53.33 -28.37 34.76
C LYS A 626 -54.60 -28.39 35.62
N GLU A 627 -54.61 -27.67 36.74
CA GLU A 627 -55.75 -27.64 37.66
C GLU A 627 -56.94 -26.89 37.09
N TYR A 628 -56.68 -25.81 36.34
CA TYR A 628 -57.72 -24.98 35.74
C TYR A 628 -58.07 -25.38 34.30
N GLY A 629 -57.35 -26.33 33.70
CA GLY A 629 -57.53 -26.70 32.30
C GLY A 629 -57.24 -25.54 31.32
N THR A 630 -56.38 -24.59 31.72
CA THR A 630 -55.97 -23.42 30.93
C THR A 630 -54.63 -23.68 30.25
N HIS A 631 -54.12 -22.72 29.47
CA HIS A 631 -52.84 -22.89 28.77
C HIS A 631 -51.78 -21.88 29.19
N ILE A 632 -52.18 -20.65 29.52
CA ILE A 632 -51.28 -19.59 29.93
C ILE A 632 -51.83 -18.91 31.19
N ILE A 633 -51.08 -18.93 32.30
CA ILE A 633 -51.45 -18.24 33.54
C ILE A 633 -50.46 -17.12 33.87
N LEU A 634 -51.02 -15.97 34.26
CA LEU A 634 -50.33 -14.79 34.74
C LEU A 634 -50.76 -14.43 36.17
N PRO A 635 -49.89 -13.86 37.00
CA PRO A 635 -50.26 -13.24 38.26
C PRO A 635 -50.78 -11.81 38.04
N LYS A 636 -51.51 -11.26 39.02
CA LYS A 636 -52.07 -9.89 38.99
C LYS A 636 -51.10 -8.83 38.48
N TYR A 637 -49.87 -8.80 38.96
CA TYR A 637 -48.92 -7.76 38.60
C TYR A 637 -48.47 -7.83 37.12
N THR A 638 -48.40 -9.02 36.52
CA THR A 638 -48.15 -9.15 35.08
C THR A 638 -49.39 -8.75 34.30
N TYR A 639 -50.58 -9.11 34.79
CA TYR A 639 -51.86 -8.69 34.22
C TYR A 639 -51.95 -7.17 34.11
N GLU A 640 -51.63 -6.42 35.18
CA GLU A 640 -51.65 -4.95 35.16
C GLU A 640 -50.72 -4.37 34.09
N ASP A 641 -49.57 -5.03 33.83
CA ASP A 641 -48.60 -4.61 32.82
C ASP A 641 -49.10 -4.87 31.38
N VAL A 642 -50.09 -5.76 31.16
CA VAL A 642 -50.46 -6.23 29.80
C VAL A 642 -51.95 -6.14 29.45
N LYS A 643 -52.82 -5.74 30.40
CA LYS A 643 -54.29 -5.69 30.23
C LYS A 643 -54.79 -4.78 29.09
N GLU A 644 -54.00 -3.77 28.73
CA GLU A 644 -54.34 -2.86 27.62
C GLU A 644 -54.06 -3.48 26.25
N GLU A 645 -53.20 -4.51 26.18
CA GLU A 645 -52.76 -5.12 24.92
C GLU A 645 -53.52 -6.42 24.62
N PHE A 646 -53.71 -7.27 25.63
CA PHE A 646 -54.32 -8.59 25.45
C PHE A 646 -55.68 -8.69 26.13
N LEU A 647 -56.41 -9.74 25.80
CA LEU A 647 -57.61 -10.11 26.52
C LEU A 647 -57.29 -11.21 27.55
N LEU A 648 -57.66 -10.93 28.80
CA LEU A 648 -57.42 -11.80 29.95
C LEU A 648 -58.70 -11.94 30.76
N ARG A 649 -58.84 -13.05 31.49
CA ARG A 649 -59.89 -13.22 32.49
C ARG A 649 -59.30 -13.53 33.85
N GLU A 650 -59.90 -13.01 34.92
CA GLU A 650 -59.57 -13.45 36.28
C GLU A 650 -59.99 -14.91 36.45
N LEU A 651 -59.05 -15.79 36.83
CA LEU A 651 -59.35 -17.21 37.04
C LEU A 651 -59.76 -17.47 38.48
N ASP A 652 -58.89 -17.09 39.42
CA ASP A 652 -59.07 -17.42 40.83
C ASP A 652 -58.12 -16.62 41.73
N MET A 653 -58.34 -16.73 43.04
CA MET A 653 -57.42 -16.27 44.06
C MET A 653 -56.82 -17.49 44.76
N VAL A 654 -55.53 -17.76 44.53
CA VAL A 654 -54.86 -18.98 44.99
C VAL A 654 -53.76 -18.68 46.00
N ARG A 655 -53.55 -19.61 46.95
CA ARG A 655 -52.37 -19.62 47.82
C ARG A 655 -51.37 -20.63 47.30
N VAL A 656 -50.31 -20.14 46.65
CA VAL A 656 -49.23 -21.01 46.18
C VAL A 656 -48.34 -21.42 47.36
N LYS A 657 -47.91 -22.68 47.40
CA LYS A 657 -47.06 -23.22 48.45
C LYS A 657 -45.80 -22.36 48.68
N GLY A 658 -45.65 -21.81 49.89
CA GLY A 658 -44.53 -20.93 50.27
C GLY A 658 -44.81 -19.43 50.16
N LYS A 659 -46.05 -19.00 49.88
CA LYS A 659 -46.52 -17.63 50.14
C LYS A 659 -47.76 -17.66 51.03
N ASP A 660 -47.75 -16.86 52.09
CA ASP A 660 -48.89 -16.72 53.01
C ASP A 660 -50.00 -15.81 52.45
N ILE A 661 -49.66 -14.93 51.50
CA ILE A 661 -50.58 -13.97 50.89
C ILE A 661 -51.21 -14.58 49.64
N PRO A 662 -52.55 -14.68 49.55
CA PRO A 662 -53.23 -15.15 48.35
C PRO A 662 -52.99 -14.21 47.16
N ILE A 663 -52.78 -14.77 45.97
CA ILE A 663 -52.55 -14.01 44.74
C ILE A 663 -53.66 -14.29 43.73
N LYS A 664 -54.15 -13.23 43.10
CA LYS A 664 -55.04 -13.36 41.94
C LYS A 664 -54.25 -13.82 40.72
N ILE A 665 -54.77 -14.84 40.07
CA ILE A 665 -54.25 -15.38 38.82
C ILE A 665 -55.23 -15.13 37.68
N TYR A 666 -54.68 -14.92 36.50
CA TYR A 666 -55.39 -14.53 35.29
C TYR A 666 -54.97 -15.47 34.16
N GLU A 667 -55.91 -15.81 33.28
CA GLU A 667 -55.59 -16.51 32.04
C GLU A 667 -55.30 -15.48 30.94
N LEU A 668 -54.22 -15.67 30.21
CA LEU A 668 -54.00 -14.96 28.95
C LEU A 668 -54.76 -15.70 27.83
N MET A 669 -55.89 -15.15 27.39
CA MET A 669 -56.78 -15.82 26.44
C MET A 669 -56.36 -15.61 24.99
N GLY A 670 -55.80 -14.45 24.67
CA GLY A 670 -55.39 -14.11 23.30
C GLY A 670 -55.45 -12.62 23.00
N GLU A 671 -55.39 -12.30 21.71
CA GLU A 671 -55.65 -10.95 21.19
C GLU A 671 -57.13 -10.58 21.41
N LYS A 672 -57.43 -9.27 21.52
CA LYS A 672 -58.79 -8.77 21.81
C LYS A 672 -59.75 -9.12 20.67
N THR A 673 -60.69 -10.03 20.95
CA THR A 673 -61.78 -10.42 20.04
C THR A 673 -63.12 -10.41 20.78
N ASP A 674 -64.21 -10.10 20.08
CA ASP A 674 -65.55 -10.00 20.69
C ASP A 674 -65.98 -11.32 21.35
N ARG A 675 -65.67 -12.46 20.72
CA ARG A 675 -65.99 -13.80 21.24
C ARG A 675 -65.30 -14.10 22.55
N LEU A 676 -63.98 -13.86 22.65
CA LEU A 676 -63.25 -14.12 23.89
C LEU A 676 -63.69 -13.12 24.98
N LYS A 677 -64.04 -11.89 24.61
CA LYS A 677 -64.50 -10.85 25.53
C LYS A 677 -65.82 -11.26 26.19
N GLU A 678 -66.75 -11.77 25.40
CA GLU A 678 -68.02 -12.32 25.90
C GLU A 678 -67.79 -13.48 26.90
N ILE A 679 -66.88 -14.40 26.57
CA ILE A 679 -66.51 -15.51 27.48
C ILE A 679 -65.94 -14.96 28.80
N ALA A 680 -65.01 -14.01 28.74
CA ALA A 680 -64.39 -13.41 29.92
C ALA A 680 -65.43 -12.72 30.82
N GLU A 681 -66.32 -11.90 30.23
CA GLU A 681 -67.34 -11.16 30.98
C GLU A 681 -68.39 -12.09 31.63
N LEU A 682 -68.81 -13.16 30.93
CA LEU A 682 -69.72 -14.16 31.51
C LEU A 682 -69.05 -14.94 32.63
N PHE A 683 -67.79 -15.34 32.45
CA PHE A 683 -67.01 -16.05 33.46
C PHE A 683 -66.79 -15.17 34.71
N GLU A 684 -66.43 -13.91 34.54
CA GLU A 684 -66.20 -12.98 35.65
C GLU A 684 -67.47 -12.73 36.48
N LYS A 685 -68.63 -12.61 35.83
CA LYS A 685 -69.94 -12.55 36.53
C LYS A 685 -70.21 -13.83 37.32
N GLY A 686 -69.93 -14.99 36.72
CA GLY A 686 -70.04 -16.28 37.40
C GLY A 686 -69.11 -16.36 38.62
N LEU A 687 -67.87 -15.91 38.49
CA LEU A 687 -66.87 -15.89 39.56
C LEU A 687 -67.24 -14.94 40.70
N GLU A 688 -67.79 -13.76 40.39
CA GLU A 688 -68.29 -12.81 41.39
C GLU A 688 -69.44 -13.40 42.21
N LEU A 689 -70.41 -14.02 41.54
CA LEU A 689 -71.55 -14.70 42.19
C LEU A 689 -71.11 -15.92 42.99
N TYR A 690 -70.15 -16.70 42.49
CA TYR A 690 -69.54 -17.83 43.20
C TYR A 690 -68.91 -17.36 44.53
N ARG A 691 -68.14 -16.26 44.51
CA ARG A 691 -67.57 -15.67 45.73
C ARG A 691 -68.65 -15.07 46.66
N GLY A 692 -69.74 -14.59 46.08
CA GLY A 692 -70.93 -14.14 46.80
C GLY A 692 -71.81 -15.27 47.37
N LYS A 693 -71.45 -16.54 47.16
CA LYS A 693 -72.20 -17.75 47.57
C LYS A 693 -73.58 -17.91 46.88
N ASP A 694 -73.80 -17.24 45.75
CA ASP A 694 -75.02 -17.39 44.94
C ASP A 694 -74.80 -18.50 43.89
N TRP A 695 -74.84 -19.75 44.37
CA TRP A 695 -74.49 -20.95 43.60
C TRP A 695 -75.36 -21.12 42.34
N ASP A 696 -76.68 -20.96 42.47
CA ASP A 696 -77.63 -21.15 41.38
C ASP A 696 -77.40 -20.18 40.22
N LYS A 697 -77.07 -18.91 40.52
CA LYS A 697 -76.77 -17.93 39.47
C LYS A 697 -75.36 -18.10 38.92
N ALA A 698 -74.38 -18.42 39.77
CA ALA A 698 -73.01 -18.70 39.33
C ALA A 698 -72.97 -19.88 38.34
N GLN A 699 -73.68 -20.97 38.65
CA GLN A 699 -73.82 -22.14 37.77
C GLN A 699 -74.34 -21.76 36.38
N LYS A 700 -75.41 -20.95 36.31
CA LYS A 700 -75.97 -20.50 35.02
C LYS A 700 -74.93 -19.77 34.16
N TYR A 701 -74.15 -18.86 34.75
CA TYR A 701 -73.14 -18.11 34.00
C TYR A 701 -72.00 -19.02 33.50
N PHE A 702 -71.56 -20.00 34.28
CA PHE A 702 -70.56 -20.98 33.82
C PHE A 702 -71.13 -21.91 32.73
N GLU A 703 -72.40 -22.31 32.81
CA GLU A 703 -73.08 -23.05 31.74
C GLU A 703 -73.22 -22.24 30.45
N GLU A 704 -73.50 -20.93 30.53
CA GLU A 704 -73.51 -20.04 29.36
C GLU A 704 -72.11 -19.95 28.71
N VAL A 705 -71.03 -19.89 29.51
CA VAL A 705 -69.67 -19.97 28.96
C VAL A 705 -69.46 -21.30 28.21
N LEU A 706 -69.94 -22.41 28.76
CA LEU A 706 -69.84 -23.73 28.12
C LEU A 706 -70.68 -23.87 26.84
N LYS A 707 -71.69 -23.02 26.62
CA LYS A 707 -72.39 -22.96 25.33
C LYS A 707 -71.55 -22.29 24.24
N ILE A 708 -70.71 -21.33 24.60
CA ILE A 708 -69.81 -20.60 23.68
C ILE A 708 -68.51 -21.38 23.44
N LYS A 709 -68.03 -22.07 24.48
CA LYS A 709 -66.81 -22.89 24.49
C LYS A 709 -67.03 -24.11 25.38
N ASP A 710 -67.41 -25.23 24.76
CA ASP A 710 -67.77 -26.49 25.42
C ASP A 710 -66.61 -27.17 26.16
N ASP A 711 -65.37 -26.85 25.79
CA ASP A 711 -64.14 -27.33 26.41
C ASP A 711 -63.53 -26.38 27.45
N ASP A 712 -64.27 -25.36 27.91
CA ASP A 712 -63.73 -24.38 28.86
C ASP A 712 -63.37 -24.99 30.23
N GLY A 713 -62.07 -25.16 30.48
CA GLY A 713 -61.53 -25.75 31.70
C GLY A 713 -61.98 -25.03 32.97
N PRO A 714 -61.78 -23.71 33.11
CA PRO A 714 -62.15 -22.98 34.31
C PRO A 714 -63.63 -23.10 34.66
N SER A 715 -64.53 -22.97 33.68
CA SER A 715 -65.97 -23.10 33.93
C SER A 715 -66.33 -24.49 34.47
N LYS A 716 -65.73 -25.57 33.94
CA LYS A 716 -65.92 -26.94 34.46
C LYS A 716 -65.40 -27.10 35.88
N VAL A 717 -64.24 -26.50 36.18
CA VAL A 717 -63.65 -26.54 37.54
C VAL A 717 -64.56 -25.86 38.55
N PHE A 718 -65.09 -24.68 38.22
CA PHE A 718 -65.99 -23.97 39.13
C PHE A 718 -67.35 -24.65 39.27
N LEU A 719 -67.91 -25.25 38.20
CA LEU A 719 -69.13 -26.08 38.31
C LEU A 719 -68.93 -27.28 39.25
N SER A 720 -67.82 -28.02 39.09
CA SER A 720 -67.48 -29.12 39.99
C SER A 720 -67.28 -28.66 41.44
N ARG A 721 -66.68 -27.48 41.65
CA ARG A 721 -66.56 -26.90 43.00
C ARG A 721 -67.90 -26.47 43.58
N ILE A 722 -68.81 -25.93 42.76
CA ILE A 722 -70.17 -25.60 43.21
C ILE A 722 -70.88 -26.87 43.68
N GLU A 723 -70.80 -27.97 42.92
CA GLU A 723 -71.37 -29.27 43.33
C GLU A 723 -70.79 -29.75 44.68
N GLU A 724 -69.47 -29.62 44.89
CA GLU A 724 -68.83 -30.01 46.16
C GLU A 724 -69.20 -29.08 47.34
N LEU A 725 -69.40 -27.79 47.08
CA LEU A 725 -69.61 -26.76 48.11
C LEU A 725 -71.08 -26.49 48.42
N HIS A 726 -72.01 -26.89 47.55
CA HIS A 726 -73.45 -26.66 47.69
C HIS A 726 -74.00 -27.16 49.03
N ASP A 727 -73.50 -28.30 49.51
CA ASP A 727 -73.95 -28.96 50.75
C ASP A 727 -72.95 -28.80 51.93
N ALA A 728 -71.88 -28.02 51.75
CA ALA A 728 -70.80 -27.87 52.74
C ALA A 728 -71.06 -26.71 53.72
N LYS A 729 -70.82 -26.94 55.03
CA LYS A 729 -70.81 -25.84 56.03
C LYS A 729 -69.53 -25.02 55.91
N LEU A 730 -69.59 -23.91 55.17
CA LEU A 730 -68.48 -22.96 55.03
C LEU A 730 -68.30 -22.08 56.29
N PRO A 731 -67.05 -21.73 56.68
CA PRO A 731 -66.77 -20.76 57.73
C PRO A 731 -67.40 -19.38 57.46
N GLN A 732 -67.69 -18.63 58.53
CA GLN A 732 -68.31 -17.30 58.44
C GLN A 732 -67.36 -16.26 57.78
N ASP A 733 -66.06 -16.53 57.80
CA ASP A 733 -64.93 -15.77 57.27
C ASP A 733 -64.32 -16.39 56.00
N TRP A 734 -65.07 -17.23 55.28
CA TRP A 734 -64.58 -17.85 54.03
C TRP A 734 -64.11 -16.78 53.03
N ASP A 735 -62.83 -16.83 52.68
CA ASP A 735 -62.12 -15.84 51.86
C ASP A 735 -62.30 -16.04 50.35
N GLY A 736 -63.22 -16.93 49.96
CA GLY A 736 -63.46 -17.31 48.57
C GLY A 736 -62.35 -18.18 47.97
N VAL A 737 -61.35 -18.58 48.77
CA VAL A 737 -60.23 -19.42 48.34
C VAL A 737 -60.59 -20.89 48.55
N PHE A 738 -60.49 -21.68 47.49
CA PHE A 738 -60.58 -23.13 47.58
C PHE A 738 -59.19 -23.71 47.93
N VAL A 739 -59.07 -24.35 49.09
CA VAL A 739 -57.82 -25.01 49.50
C VAL A 739 -57.90 -26.49 49.10
N MET A 740 -57.14 -26.88 48.08
CA MET A 740 -57.08 -28.29 47.64
C MET A 740 -56.55 -29.21 48.74
N THR A 741 -57.27 -30.30 49.01
CA THR A 741 -56.90 -31.35 49.98
C THR A 741 -56.27 -32.59 49.35
N LYS A 742 -56.16 -32.65 48.01
CA LYS A 742 -55.42 -33.71 47.30
C LYS A 742 -54.05 -33.21 46.84
N LYS A 743 -53.05 -34.07 47.03
CA LYS A 743 -51.64 -33.85 46.68
C LYS A 743 -51.39 -33.86 45.19
#